data_AF-A0A1N7AGB4-F1
#
_entry.id   AF-A0A1N7AGB4-F1
#
_cell.length_a   1.000
_cell.length_b   1.000
_cell.length_c   1.000
_cell.angle_alpha   90.00
_cell.angle_beta   90.00
_cell.angle_gamma   90.00
#
_symmetry.space_group_name_H-M   'P 1'
#
loop_
_entity.id
_entity.type
_entity.pdbx_description
1 polymer ?
#
loop_
_entity_poly.entity_id
_entity_poly.type
_entity_poly.pdbx_seq_one_letter_code
_entity_poly.pdbx_strand_id
1 'polypeptide(L)'
;METIDELTAFLTTATVDGILGRLLYRGAAWSLMRDEGVLPPNAPPLGATIETDLAEHGFALLRGAMALRAQAGASELTSKAFERAANAFEALVRNGDPEAPERGFRRTIAAAAYHLAGFSAVAYSLFNETADDLNTSPGETAIRHLILRDLDQLRGFAREWLGDAAHGGEQIAEALRGEDPDVDEVLSTILNTTICRALAFFDFALETGEPEPIESARALLATAVSLAGNAENVPLWWISNLCHHLIDDLWQHSLHQNLPTEPPEGTEEKYPDLRRLFISSLYARKTSEVELWPSQREAAQRSTDVMDDLVVALPTSAGKTRVAEIATLMTLSSARRVLIVTPLRALSAQTERSFRKTFAPLGFSVSSLYGASGLSAGDEDALRTREIIIATPEKLDFALRSDPSLIDDVGLIVLDEGHMIGPSEREIRYETLVQRLLRRADAAERRIVCLSAILPSGDELDDLTAWIRSDEPGEPVRSDWRPTRQRFGALSWRGKDALLRLDLDDDGPFLDKFVVEKPARGRENKPYPRKNSHLALFAAWEFASQGKRTLIFSTQANWVESYGKQVVDLCKRGYLDSLLDDEASIARALEVGKEWLGEDHPAVASLKTGVAIHHGRLPSPFLRELEILLSEGVLKVIVASPTLSQGLNLNAAVLLVPALYRAGEKIKGEEFANVAGRAGRAFVDVEGLIVHVMFDRIDWRKREWRRLVASAKPEP
;
A
#
# COMPACT_ATOMS: atom_id res chain seq x y z
N MET A 1 -28.64 -22.74 -0.72
CA MET A 1 -27.29 -23.32 -0.84
C MET A 1 -26.84 -23.63 0.57
N GLU A 2 -26.84 -24.89 0.92
CA GLU A 2 -26.72 -25.32 2.32
C GLU A 2 -25.47 -26.16 2.57
N THR A 3 -24.89 -26.78 1.53
CA THR A 3 -23.71 -27.64 1.66
C THR A 3 -22.43 -26.97 1.16
N ILE A 4 -21.28 -27.42 1.69
CA ILE A 4 -19.94 -26.99 1.25
C ILE A 4 -19.77 -27.19 -0.27
N ASP A 5 -20.24 -28.30 -0.82
CA ASP A 5 -20.13 -28.61 -2.26
C ASP A 5 -20.95 -27.65 -3.13
N GLU A 6 -22.19 -27.34 -2.72
CA GLU A 6 -23.05 -26.36 -3.41
C GLU A 6 -22.42 -24.96 -3.39
N LEU A 7 -21.92 -24.55 -2.21
CA LEU A 7 -21.24 -23.27 -2.02
C LEU A 7 -19.98 -23.17 -2.88
N THR A 8 -19.17 -24.22 -2.88
CA THR A 8 -17.94 -24.30 -3.68
C THR A 8 -18.26 -24.24 -5.17
N ALA A 9 -19.25 -25.01 -5.65
CA ALA A 9 -19.65 -25.02 -7.06
C ALA A 9 -20.20 -23.67 -7.52
N PHE A 10 -21.05 -23.03 -6.71
CA PHE A 10 -21.56 -21.70 -6.97
C PHE A 10 -20.44 -20.67 -7.06
N LEU A 11 -19.58 -20.56 -6.04
CA LEU A 11 -18.51 -19.56 -6.01
C LEU A 11 -17.49 -19.80 -7.13
N THR A 12 -17.17 -21.06 -7.42
CA THR A 12 -16.28 -21.41 -8.54
C THR A 12 -16.84 -20.85 -9.84
N THR A 13 -18.14 -21.02 -10.09
CA THR A 13 -18.82 -20.48 -11.29
C THR A 13 -18.91 -18.96 -11.25
N ALA A 14 -19.37 -18.41 -10.13
CA ALA A 14 -19.68 -16.99 -9.94
C ALA A 14 -18.44 -16.09 -9.98
N THR A 15 -17.24 -16.63 -9.74
CA THR A 15 -15.98 -15.88 -9.72
C THR A 15 -15.15 -16.02 -10.99
N VAL A 16 -15.67 -16.70 -12.03
CA VAL A 16 -14.99 -16.82 -13.34
C VAL A 16 -14.91 -15.46 -14.03
N ASP A 17 -13.76 -15.19 -14.65
CA ASP A 17 -13.58 -13.99 -15.45
C ASP A 17 -14.53 -13.96 -16.65
N GLY A 18 -15.23 -12.83 -16.80
CA GLY A 18 -16.16 -12.60 -17.89
C GLY A 18 -17.58 -13.10 -17.68
N ILE A 19 -17.90 -13.61 -16.49
CA ILE A 19 -19.28 -13.93 -16.10
C ILE A 19 -20.24 -12.73 -16.31
N LEU A 20 -21.50 -13.05 -16.61
CA LEU A 20 -22.57 -12.07 -16.87
C LEU A 20 -22.14 -11.00 -17.89
N GLY A 21 -21.52 -11.43 -18.99
CA GLY A 21 -21.02 -10.52 -20.03
C GLY A 21 -19.98 -9.54 -19.49
N ARG A 22 -19.01 -10.03 -18.71
CA ARG A 22 -17.97 -9.22 -18.06
C ARG A 22 -18.56 -8.12 -17.16
N LEU A 23 -19.52 -8.47 -16.29
CA LEU A 23 -20.26 -7.51 -15.46
C LEU A 23 -19.35 -6.58 -14.64
N LEU A 24 -18.46 -7.13 -13.81
CA LEU A 24 -17.56 -6.32 -12.96
C LEU A 24 -16.67 -5.39 -13.79
N TYR A 25 -16.28 -5.85 -14.96
CA TYR A 25 -15.50 -5.07 -15.90
C TYR A 25 -16.32 -3.89 -16.47
N ARG A 26 -17.59 -4.12 -16.84
CA ARG A 26 -18.50 -3.06 -17.28
C ARG A 26 -18.77 -2.08 -16.14
N GLY A 27 -18.94 -2.59 -14.91
CA GLY A 27 -19.10 -1.81 -13.69
C GLY A 27 -17.91 -0.89 -13.39
N ALA A 28 -16.68 -1.39 -13.56
CA ALA A 28 -15.48 -0.58 -13.39
C ALA A 28 -15.36 0.54 -14.44
N ALA A 29 -15.71 0.26 -15.71
CA ALA A 29 -15.76 1.31 -16.74
C ALA A 29 -16.82 2.36 -16.38
N TRP A 30 -18.01 1.90 -16.02
CA TRP A 30 -19.14 2.72 -15.64
C TRP A 30 -18.84 3.63 -14.44
N SER A 31 -18.22 3.10 -13.38
CA SER A 31 -17.88 3.88 -12.20
C SER A 31 -16.83 4.96 -12.47
N LEU A 32 -15.88 4.70 -13.37
CA LEU A 32 -14.84 5.67 -13.75
C LEU A 32 -15.31 6.76 -14.70
N MET A 33 -16.33 6.48 -15.51
CA MET A 33 -16.85 7.43 -16.49
C MET A 33 -17.82 8.44 -15.87
N ARG A 34 -18.46 8.10 -14.76
CA ARG A 34 -19.40 8.99 -14.09
C ARG A 34 -18.68 10.08 -13.33
N ASP A 35 -19.36 11.21 -13.23
CA ASP A 35 -19.03 12.32 -12.33
C ASP A 35 -20.29 12.62 -11.53
N GLU A 36 -20.20 12.53 -10.19
CA GLU A 36 -21.36 12.63 -9.27
C GLU A 36 -22.56 11.77 -9.71
N GLY A 37 -22.30 10.54 -10.16
CA GLY A 37 -23.33 9.59 -10.60
C GLY A 37 -23.84 9.80 -12.03
N VAL A 38 -23.45 10.87 -12.72
CA VAL A 38 -23.92 11.21 -14.07
C VAL A 38 -22.91 10.73 -15.12
N LEU A 39 -23.38 9.95 -16.10
CA LEU A 39 -22.57 9.56 -17.26
C LEU A 39 -22.46 10.72 -18.27
N PRO A 40 -21.32 10.87 -18.97
CA PRO A 40 -21.19 11.86 -20.02
C PRO A 40 -22.13 11.54 -21.21
N PRO A 41 -22.62 12.55 -21.95
CA PRO A 41 -23.59 12.33 -23.04
C PRO A 41 -23.13 11.38 -24.16
N ASN A 42 -21.82 11.18 -24.30
CA ASN A 42 -21.21 10.28 -25.28
C ASN A 42 -20.78 8.93 -24.67
N ALA A 43 -21.27 8.57 -23.49
CA ALA A 43 -20.98 7.28 -22.87
C ALA A 43 -21.48 6.12 -23.76
N PRO A 44 -20.69 5.04 -23.91
CA PRO A 44 -21.14 3.85 -24.63
C PRO A 44 -22.26 3.13 -23.84
N PRO A 45 -23.04 2.25 -24.48
CA PRO A 45 -24.02 1.42 -23.77
C PRO A 45 -23.31 0.42 -22.86
N LEU A 46 -23.44 0.59 -21.53
CA LEU A 46 -22.80 -0.26 -20.52
C LEU A 46 -23.74 -1.34 -19.93
N GLY A 47 -25.04 -1.23 -20.20
CA GLY A 47 -26.10 -2.10 -19.70
C GLY A 47 -27.21 -1.27 -19.06
N ALA A 48 -28.48 -1.65 -19.29
CA ALA A 48 -29.63 -0.87 -18.81
C ALA A 48 -29.86 -0.98 -17.30
N THR A 49 -29.40 -2.08 -16.68
CA THR A 49 -29.62 -2.42 -15.27
C THR A 49 -28.30 -2.61 -14.51
N ILE A 50 -27.21 -1.97 -14.96
CA ILE A 50 -25.85 -2.22 -14.45
C ILE A 50 -25.73 -2.08 -12.93
N GLU A 51 -26.46 -1.13 -12.32
CA GLU A 51 -26.50 -0.95 -10.87
C GLU A 51 -27.09 -2.17 -10.15
N THR A 52 -28.27 -2.60 -10.59
CA THR A 52 -28.96 -3.77 -10.03
C THR A 52 -28.14 -5.03 -10.23
N ASP A 53 -27.61 -5.25 -11.44
CA ASP A 53 -26.80 -6.41 -11.76
C ASP A 53 -25.55 -6.50 -10.83
N LEU A 54 -24.87 -5.37 -10.60
CA LEU A 54 -23.71 -5.30 -9.70
C LEU A 54 -24.10 -5.59 -8.25
N ALA A 55 -25.20 -4.99 -7.76
CA ALA A 55 -25.65 -5.17 -6.39
C ALA A 55 -26.04 -6.64 -6.13
N GLU A 56 -26.87 -7.23 -6.98
CA GLU A 56 -27.30 -8.63 -6.85
C GLU A 56 -26.12 -9.60 -6.90
N HIS A 57 -25.21 -9.41 -7.86
CA HIS A 57 -24.02 -10.24 -7.97
C HIS A 57 -23.10 -10.09 -6.74
N GLY A 58 -22.90 -8.86 -6.27
CA GLY A 58 -22.10 -8.56 -5.08
C GLY A 58 -22.66 -9.23 -3.82
N PHE A 59 -23.96 -9.08 -3.54
CA PHE A 59 -24.60 -9.73 -2.39
C PHE A 59 -24.58 -11.25 -2.48
N ALA A 60 -24.81 -11.82 -3.67
CA ALA A 60 -24.79 -13.27 -3.86
C ALA A 60 -23.40 -13.87 -3.58
N LEU A 61 -22.33 -13.23 -4.09
CA LEU A 61 -20.96 -13.62 -3.80
C LEU A 61 -20.63 -13.49 -2.31
N LEU A 62 -20.99 -12.36 -1.70
CA LEU A 62 -20.70 -12.08 -0.30
C LEU A 62 -21.38 -13.10 0.64
N ARG A 63 -22.66 -13.39 0.40
CA ARG A 63 -23.41 -14.40 1.16
C ARG A 63 -22.77 -15.79 1.02
N GLY A 64 -22.44 -16.18 -0.22
CA GLY A 64 -21.81 -17.47 -0.49
C GLY A 64 -20.43 -17.59 0.15
N ALA A 65 -19.61 -16.54 0.08
CA ALA A 65 -18.27 -16.50 0.65
C ALA A 65 -18.29 -16.62 2.18
N MET A 66 -19.14 -15.84 2.86
CA MET A 66 -19.29 -15.91 4.31
C MET A 66 -19.81 -17.28 4.77
N ALA A 67 -20.82 -17.84 4.08
CA ALA A 67 -21.35 -19.15 4.40
C ALA A 67 -20.31 -20.27 4.21
N LEU A 68 -19.56 -20.25 3.11
CA LEU A 68 -18.48 -21.21 2.89
C LEU A 68 -17.36 -21.04 3.93
N ARG A 69 -16.96 -19.80 4.22
CA ARG A 69 -15.93 -19.49 5.22
C ARG A 69 -16.32 -19.97 6.61
N ALA A 70 -17.59 -19.82 7.00
CA ALA A 70 -18.08 -20.29 8.30
C ALA A 70 -18.07 -21.83 8.41
N GLN A 71 -18.28 -22.56 7.30
CA GLN A 71 -18.34 -24.03 7.31
C GLN A 71 -16.97 -24.70 7.08
N ALA A 72 -16.14 -24.12 6.20
CA ALA A 72 -14.89 -24.73 5.71
C ALA A 72 -13.64 -23.92 6.01
N GLY A 73 -13.76 -22.75 6.64
CA GLY A 73 -12.67 -21.82 6.89
C GLY A 73 -12.30 -20.97 5.66
N ALA A 74 -11.32 -20.09 5.84
CA ALA A 74 -10.81 -19.25 4.76
C ALA A 74 -10.04 -20.09 3.71
N SER A 75 -10.27 -19.78 2.44
CA SER A 75 -9.63 -20.41 1.28
C SER A 75 -9.41 -19.39 0.17
N GLU A 76 -8.55 -19.71 -0.80
CA GLU A 76 -8.34 -18.88 -1.99
C GLU A 76 -9.64 -18.56 -2.73
N LEU A 77 -10.56 -19.53 -2.82
CA LEU A 77 -11.88 -19.34 -3.43
C LEU A 77 -12.73 -18.32 -2.66
N THR A 78 -12.76 -18.40 -1.33
CA THR A 78 -13.48 -17.41 -0.50
C THR A 78 -12.85 -16.02 -0.62
N SER A 79 -11.52 -15.91 -0.61
CA SER A 79 -10.83 -14.62 -0.77
C SER A 79 -11.13 -14.00 -2.15
N LYS A 80 -11.11 -14.82 -3.21
CA LYS A 80 -11.49 -14.39 -4.55
C LYS A 80 -12.96 -13.95 -4.62
N ALA A 81 -13.87 -14.67 -3.97
CA ALA A 81 -15.28 -14.29 -3.92
C ALA A 81 -15.51 -12.96 -3.18
N PHE A 82 -14.84 -12.75 -2.04
CA PHE A 82 -14.84 -11.48 -1.32
C PHE A 82 -14.28 -10.34 -2.17
N GLU A 83 -13.17 -10.54 -2.87
CA GLU A 83 -12.58 -9.54 -3.77
C GLU A 83 -13.57 -9.15 -4.89
N ARG A 84 -14.23 -10.14 -5.50
CA ARG A 84 -15.19 -9.91 -6.59
C ARG A 84 -16.45 -9.19 -6.10
N ALA A 85 -16.93 -9.54 -4.90
CA ALA A 85 -18.01 -8.80 -4.25
C ALA A 85 -17.59 -7.34 -3.97
N ALA A 86 -16.39 -7.14 -3.42
CA ALA A 86 -15.84 -5.81 -3.14
C ALA A 86 -15.73 -4.95 -4.41
N ASN A 87 -15.25 -5.53 -5.51
CA ASN A 87 -15.18 -4.86 -6.82
C ASN A 87 -16.57 -4.40 -7.32
N ALA A 88 -17.63 -5.19 -7.06
CA ALA A 88 -18.99 -4.82 -7.44
C ALA A 88 -19.50 -3.60 -6.65
N PHE A 89 -19.33 -3.63 -5.32
CA PHE A 89 -19.76 -2.53 -4.46
C PHE A 89 -18.89 -1.28 -4.60
N GLU A 90 -17.57 -1.43 -4.82
CA GLU A 90 -16.68 -0.32 -5.19
C GLU A 90 -17.21 0.40 -6.44
N ALA A 91 -17.59 -0.34 -7.48
CA ALA A 91 -18.12 0.26 -8.70
C ALA A 91 -19.41 1.06 -8.45
N LEU A 92 -20.28 0.59 -7.56
CA LEU A 92 -21.51 1.30 -7.18
C LEU A 92 -21.22 2.64 -6.48
N VAL A 93 -20.15 2.73 -5.70
CA VAL A 93 -19.83 3.88 -4.85
C VAL A 93 -18.88 4.88 -5.52
N ARG A 94 -17.95 4.39 -6.36
CA ARG A 94 -16.92 5.22 -6.99
C ARG A 94 -17.55 6.18 -8.01
N ASN A 95 -17.24 7.47 -7.85
CA ASN A 95 -17.85 8.60 -8.58
C ASN A 95 -19.38 8.53 -8.67
N GLY A 96 -20.04 7.92 -7.68
CA GLY A 96 -21.49 7.88 -7.58
C GLY A 96 -22.06 9.22 -7.10
N ASP A 97 -23.38 9.29 -7.02
CA ASP A 97 -24.09 10.41 -6.42
C ASP A 97 -23.69 10.56 -4.94
N PRO A 98 -23.13 11.70 -4.50
CA PRO A 98 -22.72 11.91 -3.11
C PRO A 98 -23.88 11.83 -2.11
N GLU A 99 -25.11 12.14 -2.55
CA GLU A 99 -26.33 12.20 -1.73
C GLU A 99 -27.08 10.85 -1.68
N ALA A 100 -26.60 9.82 -2.37
CA ALA A 100 -27.27 8.52 -2.44
C ALA A 100 -27.43 7.88 -1.04
N PRO A 101 -28.65 7.56 -0.57
CA PRO A 101 -28.91 7.04 0.79
C PRO A 101 -28.14 5.76 1.16
N GLU A 102 -27.81 4.91 0.18
CA GLU A 102 -27.10 3.65 0.42
C GLU A 102 -25.58 3.76 0.28
N ARG A 103 -25.03 4.96 0.04
CA ARG A 103 -23.61 5.17 -0.24
C ARG A 103 -22.72 4.69 0.90
N GLY A 104 -23.02 5.09 2.14
CA GLY A 104 -22.30 4.68 3.35
C GLY A 104 -22.32 3.17 3.56
N PHE A 105 -23.50 2.57 3.45
CA PHE A 105 -23.70 1.12 3.55
C PHE A 105 -22.91 0.34 2.50
N ARG A 106 -23.06 0.67 1.21
CA ARG A 106 -22.33 0.00 0.10
C ARG A 106 -20.82 0.18 0.21
N ARG A 107 -20.35 1.35 0.66
CA ARG A 107 -18.91 1.61 0.90
C ARG A 107 -18.38 0.75 2.03
N THR A 108 -19.14 0.62 3.11
CA THR A 108 -18.79 -0.23 4.26
C THR A 108 -18.71 -1.71 3.87
N ILE A 109 -19.68 -2.19 3.09
CA ILE A 109 -19.64 -3.56 2.54
C ILE A 109 -18.42 -3.76 1.64
N ALA A 110 -18.14 -2.82 0.72
CA ALA A 110 -16.98 -2.92 -0.17
C ALA A 110 -15.67 -3.02 0.61
N ALA A 111 -15.49 -2.15 1.60
CA ALA A 111 -14.29 -2.14 2.44
C ALA A 111 -14.16 -3.40 3.29
N ALA A 112 -15.23 -3.85 3.94
CA ALA A 112 -15.24 -5.10 4.70
C ALA A 112 -14.88 -6.30 3.82
N ALA A 113 -15.47 -6.39 2.63
CA ALA A 113 -15.19 -7.45 1.67
C ALA A 113 -13.72 -7.41 1.18
N TYR A 114 -13.15 -6.24 0.89
CA TYR A 114 -11.71 -6.15 0.58
C TYR A 114 -10.83 -6.62 1.73
N HIS A 115 -11.17 -6.27 2.96
CA HIS A 115 -10.41 -6.72 4.13
C HIS A 115 -10.43 -8.24 4.24
N LEU A 116 -11.61 -8.86 4.16
CA LEU A 116 -11.78 -10.32 4.22
C LEU A 116 -11.16 -11.05 3.03
N ALA A 117 -10.94 -10.36 1.91
CA ALA A 117 -10.17 -10.86 0.78
C ALA A 117 -8.63 -10.78 1.00
N GLY A 118 -8.19 -10.23 2.13
CA GLY A 118 -6.78 -10.02 2.46
C GLY A 118 -6.21 -8.71 1.92
N PHE A 119 -7.04 -7.75 1.50
CA PHE A 119 -6.63 -6.44 0.97
C PHE A 119 -6.98 -5.30 1.95
N SER A 120 -6.54 -5.39 3.21
CA SER A 120 -6.86 -4.39 4.25
C SER A 120 -6.38 -2.97 3.91
N ALA A 121 -5.30 -2.85 3.13
CA ALA A 121 -4.85 -1.56 2.62
C ALA A 121 -5.82 -0.91 1.62
N VAL A 122 -6.47 -1.70 0.74
CA VAL A 122 -7.51 -1.21 -0.18
C VAL A 122 -8.76 -0.83 0.59
N ALA A 123 -9.15 -1.66 1.57
CA ALA A 123 -10.28 -1.40 2.45
C ALA A 123 -10.12 -0.05 3.18
N TYR A 124 -8.93 0.23 3.71
CA TYR A 124 -8.60 1.52 4.31
C TYR A 124 -8.76 2.68 3.30
N SER A 125 -8.19 2.54 2.10
CA SER A 125 -8.20 3.59 1.08
C SER A 125 -9.60 4.03 0.68
N LEU A 126 -10.61 3.14 0.71
CA LEU A 126 -12.00 3.47 0.39
C LEU A 126 -12.64 4.49 1.34
N PHE A 127 -12.13 4.64 2.56
CA PHE A 127 -12.63 5.60 3.56
C PHE A 127 -11.77 6.87 3.68
N ASN A 128 -10.61 6.89 3.01
CA ASN A 128 -9.66 8.01 3.10
C ASN A 128 -10.03 9.18 2.17
N GLU A 129 -10.92 8.95 1.19
CA GLU A 129 -11.47 9.99 0.31
C GLU A 129 -12.75 10.58 0.95
N THR A 130 -12.61 11.80 1.51
CA THR A 130 -13.66 12.66 2.14
C THR A 130 -14.38 12.06 3.36
N ALA A 131 -13.99 12.51 4.57
CA ALA A 131 -14.51 12.01 5.84
C ALA A 131 -15.91 12.54 6.23
N ASP A 132 -16.31 13.70 5.71
CA ASP A 132 -17.45 14.46 6.25
C ASP A 132 -18.80 14.21 5.53
N ASP A 133 -18.84 13.35 4.49
CA ASP A 133 -20.02 13.15 3.62
C ASP A 133 -20.51 11.70 3.57
N LEU A 134 -20.30 10.90 4.63
CA LEU A 134 -20.80 9.53 4.66
C LEU A 134 -22.08 9.46 5.50
N ASN A 135 -23.19 9.12 4.86
CA ASN A 135 -24.47 8.80 5.49
C ASN A 135 -24.43 7.43 6.18
N THR A 136 -23.49 7.24 7.11
CA THR A 136 -23.27 5.97 7.80
C THR A 136 -24.13 5.81 9.04
N SER A 137 -24.65 4.60 9.24
CA SER A 137 -25.26 4.21 10.52
C SER A 137 -24.21 4.06 11.64
N PRO A 138 -24.60 4.00 12.92
CA PRO A 138 -23.66 3.83 14.04
C PRO A 138 -22.77 2.57 13.91
N GLY A 139 -23.35 1.43 13.52
CA GLY A 139 -22.61 0.19 13.29
C GLY A 139 -21.62 0.30 12.12
N GLU A 140 -22.02 0.97 11.03
CA GLU A 140 -21.11 1.27 9.91
C GLU A 140 -19.95 2.18 10.33
N THR A 141 -20.24 3.18 11.15
CA THR A 141 -19.24 4.11 11.70
C THR A 141 -18.21 3.36 12.55
N ALA A 142 -18.66 2.44 13.41
CA ALA A 142 -17.77 1.62 14.22
C ALA A 142 -16.90 0.68 13.35
N ILE A 143 -17.48 0.01 12.34
CA ILE A 143 -16.71 -0.81 11.38
C ILE A 143 -15.72 0.04 10.60
N ARG A 144 -16.09 1.27 10.21
CA ARG A 144 -15.18 2.20 9.53
C ARG A 144 -13.96 2.49 10.39
N HIS A 145 -14.13 2.83 11.68
CA HIS A 145 -12.99 3.06 12.57
C HIS A 145 -12.12 1.81 12.74
N LEU A 146 -12.75 0.63 12.81
CA LEU A 146 -12.05 -0.66 12.86
C LEU A 146 -11.19 -0.89 11.60
N ILE A 147 -11.74 -0.73 10.39
CA ILE A 147 -11.03 -0.90 9.11
C ILE A 147 -9.91 0.14 8.97
N LEU A 148 -10.16 1.38 9.39
CA LEU A 148 -9.15 2.42 9.44
C LEU A 148 -8.07 2.15 10.50
N ARG A 149 -8.30 1.20 11.42
CA ARG A 149 -7.42 0.91 12.58
C ARG A 149 -7.13 2.19 13.37
N ASP A 150 -8.14 3.06 13.47
CA ASP A 150 -8.14 4.21 14.36
C ASP A 150 -8.87 3.80 15.64
N LEU A 151 -8.16 3.04 16.48
CA LEU A 151 -8.72 2.43 17.67
C LEU A 151 -9.08 3.47 18.74
N ASP A 152 -8.38 4.61 18.74
CA ASP A 152 -8.72 5.75 19.60
C ASP A 152 -10.11 6.32 19.24
N GLN A 153 -10.38 6.56 17.96
CA GLN A 153 -11.71 7.01 17.52
C GLN A 153 -12.77 5.92 17.72
N LEU A 154 -12.47 4.64 17.45
CA LEU A 154 -13.39 3.54 17.72
C LEU A 154 -13.80 3.49 19.19
N ARG A 155 -12.82 3.58 20.09
CA ARG A 155 -13.02 3.56 21.54
C ARG A 155 -13.81 4.78 22.00
N GLY A 156 -13.48 5.97 21.48
CA GLY A 156 -14.21 7.20 21.76
C GLY A 156 -15.68 7.08 21.36
N PHE A 157 -15.93 6.66 20.12
CA PHE A 157 -17.28 6.46 19.57
C PHE A 157 -18.07 5.41 20.35
N ALA A 158 -17.50 4.23 20.60
CA ALA A 158 -18.16 3.17 21.34
C ALA A 158 -18.50 3.60 22.78
N ARG A 159 -17.59 4.34 23.44
CA ARG A 159 -17.82 4.87 24.79
C ARG A 159 -18.94 5.90 24.83
N GLU A 160 -18.97 6.83 23.87
CA GLU A 160 -20.03 7.83 23.75
C GLU A 160 -21.38 7.14 23.52
N TRP A 161 -21.47 6.24 22.55
CA TRP A 161 -22.69 5.49 22.23
C TRP A 161 -23.21 4.68 23.42
N LEU A 162 -22.34 3.91 24.08
CA LEU A 162 -22.70 3.04 25.21
C LEU A 162 -22.96 3.81 26.51
N GLY A 163 -22.44 5.03 26.61
CA GLY A 163 -22.63 5.92 27.76
C GLY A 163 -23.89 6.79 27.66
N ASP A 164 -24.50 6.89 26.48
CA ASP A 164 -25.73 7.65 26.28
C ASP A 164 -26.94 6.91 26.88
N ALA A 165 -27.65 7.59 27.79
CA ALA A 165 -28.84 7.07 28.43
C ALA A 165 -29.97 6.76 27.42
N ALA A 166 -30.02 7.45 26.28
CA ALA A 166 -30.99 7.23 25.22
C ALA A 166 -30.91 5.81 24.62
N HIS A 167 -29.71 5.22 24.60
CA HIS A 167 -29.48 3.85 24.12
C HIS A 167 -29.50 2.82 25.26
N GLY A 168 -29.80 3.26 26.49
CA GLY A 168 -29.85 2.44 27.68
C GLY A 168 -31.06 1.52 27.72
N GLY A 169 -30.95 0.42 28.48
CA GLY A 169 -32.02 -0.57 28.61
C GLY A 169 -33.32 -0.01 29.22
N GLU A 170 -33.24 1.03 30.06
CA GLU A 170 -34.40 1.71 30.63
C GLU A 170 -35.20 2.45 29.55
N GLN A 171 -34.53 3.25 28.71
CA GLN A 171 -35.17 3.99 27.62
C GLN A 171 -35.73 3.06 26.55
N ILE A 172 -35.01 1.99 26.21
CA ILE A 172 -35.49 0.94 25.31
C ILE A 172 -36.78 0.29 25.85
N ALA A 173 -36.80 -0.03 27.14
CA ALA A 173 -37.97 -0.63 27.78
C ALA A 173 -39.16 0.34 27.85
N GLU A 174 -38.91 1.64 28.04
CA GLU A 174 -39.93 2.68 28.01
C GLU A 174 -40.50 2.84 26.59
N ALA A 175 -39.64 2.92 25.57
CA ALA A 175 -40.04 3.03 24.17
C ALA A 175 -40.97 1.88 23.76
N LEU A 176 -40.66 0.65 24.16
CA LEU A 176 -41.48 -0.54 23.88
C LEU A 176 -42.82 -0.59 24.64
N ARG A 177 -42.97 0.18 25.73
CA ARG A 177 -44.22 0.25 26.52
C ARG A 177 -45.15 1.37 26.08
N GLY A 178 -44.72 2.22 25.12
CA GLY A 178 -45.54 3.27 24.55
C GLY A 178 -46.82 2.75 23.88
N GLU A 179 -47.77 3.64 23.62
CA GLU A 179 -49.05 3.28 22.98
C GLU A 179 -48.88 2.81 21.52
N ASP A 180 -47.81 3.25 20.84
CA ASP A 180 -47.44 2.84 19.47
C ASP A 180 -45.90 2.84 19.33
N PRO A 181 -45.22 1.76 19.78
CA PRO A 181 -43.76 1.72 19.80
C PRO A 181 -43.18 1.56 18.39
N ASP A 182 -42.19 2.40 18.03
CA ASP A 182 -41.37 2.17 16.83
C ASP A 182 -40.39 1.02 17.09
N VAL A 183 -40.84 -0.19 16.75
CA VAL A 183 -40.07 -1.42 16.99
C VAL A 183 -38.79 -1.45 16.13
N ASP A 184 -38.80 -0.86 14.93
CA ASP A 184 -37.65 -0.87 14.03
C ASP A 184 -36.53 0.06 14.54
N GLU A 185 -36.88 1.22 15.09
CA GLU A 185 -35.94 2.13 15.75
C GLU A 185 -35.33 1.48 17.01
N VAL A 186 -36.16 0.83 17.83
CA VAL A 186 -35.69 0.10 19.02
C VAL A 186 -34.75 -1.04 18.64
N LEU A 187 -35.11 -1.86 17.66
CA LEU A 187 -34.26 -2.95 17.16
C LEU A 187 -32.93 -2.41 16.61
N SER A 188 -32.98 -1.32 15.86
CA SER A 188 -31.78 -0.66 15.35
C SER A 188 -30.87 -0.19 16.48
N THR A 189 -31.43 0.39 17.53
CA THR A 189 -30.68 0.80 18.72
C THR A 189 -30.04 -0.38 19.45
N ILE A 190 -30.78 -1.49 19.63
CA ILE A 190 -30.26 -2.71 20.27
C ILE A 190 -29.11 -3.32 19.47
N LEU A 191 -29.27 -3.46 18.16
CA LEU A 191 -28.27 -4.07 17.28
C LEU A 191 -27.00 -3.22 17.20
N ASN A 192 -27.11 -1.89 17.03
CA ASN A 192 -25.97 -0.98 17.04
C ASN A 192 -25.24 -0.97 18.38
N THR A 193 -25.98 -0.98 19.49
CA THR A 193 -25.43 -1.09 20.85
C THR A 193 -24.66 -2.40 21.04
N THR A 194 -25.17 -3.50 20.49
CA THR A 194 -24.53 -4.82 20.55
C THR A 194 -23.23 -4.83 19.75
N ILE A 195 -23.22 -4.24 18.54
CA ILE A 195 -22.01 -4.08 17.71
C ILE A 195 -20.96 -3.25 18.46
N CYS A 196 -21.33 -2.08 18.99
CA CYS A 196 -20.41 -1.21 19.74
C CYS A 196 -19.81 -1.92 20.96
N ARG A 197 -20.63 -2.69 21.69
CA ARG A 197 -20.16 -3.49 22.83
C ARG A 197 -19.19 -4.59 22.40
N ALA A 198 -19.50 -5.31 21.32
CA ALA A 198 -18.60 -6.33 20.79
C ALA A 198 -17.25 -5.74 20.36
N LEU A 199 -17.26 -4.57 19.70
CA LEU A 199 -16.03 -3.89 19.28
C LEU A 199 -15.23 -3.33 20.46
N ALA A 200 -15.87 -2.91 21.55
CA ALA A 200 -15.17 -2.56 22.79
C ALA A 200 -14.44 -3.76 23.41
N PHE A 201 -15.07 -4.93 23.43
CA PHE A 201 -14.42 -6.18 23.85
C PHE A 201 -13.28 -6.58 22.91
N PHE A 202 -13.45 -6.40 21.60
CA PHE A 202 -12.41 -6.69 20.62
C PHE A 202 -11.21 -5.75 20.75
N ASP A 203 -11.44 -4.44 20.91
CA ASP A 203 -10.38 -3.46 21.17
C ASP A 203 -9.59 -3.83 22.44
N PHE A 204 -10.29 -4.22 23.50
CA PHE A 204 -9.65 -4.72 24.72
C PHE A 204 -8.83 -5.99 24.48
N ALA A 205 -9.32 -6.94 23.66
CA ALA A 205 -8.56 -8.12 23.27
C ALA A 205 -7.26 -7.75 22.52
N LEU A 206 -7.31 -6.76 21.62
CA LEU A 206 -6.13 -6.27 20.91
C LEU A 206 -5.13 -5.58 21.83
N GLU A 207 -5.60 -4.86 22.84
CA GLU A 207 -4.76 -4.19 23.82
C GLU A 207 -4.05 -5.19 24.75
N THR A 208 -4.77 -6.20 25.26
CA THR A 208 -4.24 -7.13 26.28
C THR A 208 -3.64 -8.42 25.70
N GLY A 209 -4.14 -8.88 24.56
CA GLY A 209 -3.82 -10.20 24.01
C GLY A 209 -4.58 -11.36 24.67
N GLU A 210 -5.53 -11.08 25.57
CA GLU A 210 -6.31 -12.09 26.27
C GLU A 210 -7.40 -12.70 25.36
N PRO A 211 -7.69 -14.01 25.47
CA PRO A 211 -8.68 -14.68 24.62
C PRO A 211 -10.14 -14.46 25.07
N GLU A 212 -10.40 -14.19 26.36
CA GLU A 212 -11.77 -14.07 26.89
C GLU A 212 -12.57 -12.90 26.27
N PRO A 213 -11.97 -11.71 26.05
CA PRO A 213 -12.70 -10.59 25.43
C PRO A 213 -13.08 -10.87 23.96
N ILE A 214 -12.22 -11.51 23.16
CA ILE A 214 -12.58 -11.86 21.78
C ILE A 214 -13.72 -12.88 21.73
N GLU A 215 -13.75 -13.88 22.61
CA GLU A 215 -14.88 -14.82 22.70
C GLU A 215 -16.19 -14.10 23.07
N SER A 216 -16.12 -13.12 23.96
CA SER A 216 -17.27 -12.27 24.31
C SER A 216 -17.77 -11.45 23.12
N ALA A 217 -16.84 -10.86 22.34
CA ALA A 217 -17.17 -10.13 21.12
C ALA A 217 -17.84 -11.04 20.06
N ARG A 218 -17.30 -12.25 19.86
CA ARG A 218 -17.86 -13.27 18.96
C ARG A 218 -19.30 -13.63 19.33
N ALA A 219 -19.53 -13.93 20.62
CA ALA A 219 -20.85 -14.32 21.11
C ALA A 219 -21.89 -13.21 20.95
N LEU A 220 -21.51 -11.95 21.22
CA LEU A 220 -22.38 -10.78 21.02
C LEU A 220 -22.76 -10.60 19.55
N LEU A 221 -21.79 -10.69 18.63
CA LEU A 221 -22.06 -10.53 17.20
C LEU A 221 -22.87 -11.70 16.63
N ALA A 222 -22.62 -12.94 17.06
CA ALA A 222 -23.46 -14.07 16.68
C ALA A 222 -24.93 -13.87 17.11
N THR A 223 -25.13 -13.31 18.31
CA THR A 223 -26.46 -12.95 18.80
C THR A 223 -27.08 -11.83 17.97
N ALA A 224 -26.32 -10.80 17.61
CA ALA A 224 -26.79 -9.70 16.76
C ALA A 224 -27.20 -10.19 15.36
N VAL A 225 -26.40 -11.08 14.74
CA VAL A 225 -26.71 -11.69 13.44
C VAL A 225 -28.00 -12.48 13.50
N SER A 226 -28.18 -13.30 14.54
CA SER A 226 -29.41 -14.08 14.72
C SER A 226 -30.63 -13.17 14.93
N LEU A 227 -30.51 -12.14 15.78
CA LEU A 227 -31.58 -11.19 16.05
C LEU A 227 -31.99 -10.42 14.78
N ALA A 228 -31.02 -9.86 14.06
CA ALA A 228 -31.28 -9.14 12.81
C ALA A 228 -31.94 -10.03 11.76
N GLY A 229 -31.51 -11.31 11.67
CA GLY A 229 -32.11 -12.29 10.77
C GLY A 229 -33.56 -12.62 11.13
N ASN A 230 -33.85 -12.85 12.42
CA ASN A 230 -35.20 -13.14 12.90
C ASN A 230 -36.16 -11.94 12.76
N ALA A 231 -35.63 -10.72 12.84
CA ALA A 231 -36.37 -9.48 12.66
C ALA A 231 -36.45 -9.02 11.20
N GLU A 232 -35.88 -9.78 10.25
CA GLU A 232 -35.80 -9.42 8.83
C GLU A 232 -35.12 -8.05 8.57
N ASN A 233 -34.27 -7.58 9.49
CA ASN A 233 -33.52 -6.34 9.35
C ASN A 233 -32.26 -6.57 8.49
N VAL A 234 -32.42 -6.46 7.17
CA VAL A 234 -31.39 -6.80 6.18
C VAL A 234 -30.09 -5.97 6.34
N PRO A 235 -30.13 -4.62 6.49
CA PRO A 235 -28.89 -3.84 6.59
C PRO A 235 -28.06 -4.22 7.82
N LEU A 236 -28.69 -4.30 9.00
CA LEU A 236 -27.96 -4.64 10.23
C LEU A 236 -27.56 -6.11 10.30
N TRP A 237 -28.27 -7.00 9.60
CA TRP A 237 -27.79 -8.37 9.38
C TRP A 237 -26.46 -8.38 8.64
N TRP A 238 -26.32 -7.62 7.55
CA TRP A 238 -25.05 -7.50 6.81
C TRP A 238 -23.95 -6.89 7.67
N ILE A 239 -24.23 -5.77 8.35
CA ILE A 239 -23.23 -5.07 9.17
C ILE A 239 -22.75 -5.94 10.34
N SER A 240 -23.66 -6.57 11.09
CA SER A 240 -23.28 -7.45 12.20
C SER A 240 -22.52 -8.70 11.74
N ASN A 241 -22.92 -9.31 10.62
CA ASN A 241 -22.27 -10.52 10.09
C ASN A 241 -20.88 -10.22 9.51
N LEU A 242 -20.74 -9.10 8.78
CA LEU A 242 -19.43 -8.61 8.34
C LEU A 242 -18.54 -8.27 9.52
N CYS A 243 -19.06 -7.58 10.53
CA CYS A 243 -18.31 -7.28 11.75
C CYS A 243 -17.80 -8.55 12.42
N HIS A 244 -18.62 -9.61 12.50
CA HIS A 244 -18.24 -10.90 13.06
C HIS A 244 -17.04 -11.50 12.33
N HIS A 245 -17.12 -11.59 11.00
CA HIS A 245 -16.03 -12.11 10.19
C HIS A 245 -14.78 -11.21 10.22
N LEU A 246 -14.93 -9.89 10.33
CA LEU A 246 -13.82 -8.95 10.38
C LEU A 246 -13.00 -9.11 11.67
N ILE A 247 -13.64 -9.19 12.84
CA ILE A 247 -12.91 -9.34 14.09
C ILE A 247 -12.20 -10.70 14.16
N ASP A 248 -12.79 -11.75 13.56
CA ASP A 248 -12.17 -13.07 13.46
C ASP A 248 -10.91 -13.04 12.60
N ASP A 249 -11.00 -12.41 11.43
CA ASP A 249 -9.88 -12.23 10.50
C ASP A 249 -8.74 -11.44 11.15
N LEU A 250 -9.08 -10.27 11.71
CA LEU A 250 -8.12 -9.40 12.40
C LEU A 250 -7.45 -10.10 13.59
N TRP A 251 -8.21 -10.84 14.40
CA TRP A 251 -7.65 -11.57 15.54
C TRP A 251 -6.68 -12.65 15.09
N GLN A 252 -7.10 -13.51 14.14
CA GLN A 252 -6.28 -14.60 13.61
C GLN A 252 -4.96 -14.10 13.02
N HIS A 253 -4.97 -12.89 12.45
CA HIS A 253 -3.80 -12.27 11.82
C HIS A 253 -3.08 -11.28 12.72
N SER A 254 -3.52 -11.15 13.98
CA SER A 254 -2.91 -10.25 14.93
C SER A 254 -1.50 -10.69 15.33
N LEU A 255 -0.67 -9.74 15.76
CA LEU A 255 0.65 -10.03 16.33
C LEU A 255 0.55 -10.92 17.58
N HIS A 256 -0.56 -10.88 18.32
CA HIS A 256 -0.78 -11.76 19.47
C HIS A 256 -0.87 -13.23 19.09
N GLN A 257 -1.47 -13.54 17.94
CA GLN A 257 -1.61 -14.91 17.44
C GLN A 257 -0.40 -15.39 16.62
N ASN A 258 0.36 -14.46 16.03
CA ASN A 258 1.43 -14.80 15.08
C ASN A 258 2.85 -14.65 15.65
N LEU A 259 3.02 -14.01 16.81
CA LEU A 259 4.29 -14.02 17.55
C LEU A 259 4.25 -15.08 18.67
N PRO A 260 5.34 -15.86 18.87
CA PRO A 260 5.44 -16.87 19.92
C PRO A 260 4.99 -16.33 21.27
N THR A 261 4.14 -17.07 21.97
CA THR A 261 3.77 -16.76 23.35
C THR A 261 4.84 -17.28 24.30
N GLU A 262 5.36 -18.47 24.01
CA GLU A 262 6.52 -19.02 24.70
C GLU A 262 7.81 -18.37 24.17
N PRO A 263 8.72 -17.94 25.06
CA PRO A 263 10.00 -17.37 24.65
C PRO A 263 10.85 -18.42 23.92
N PRO A 264 11.53 -18.05 22.83
CA PRO A 264 12.60 -18.87 22.28
C PRO A 264 13.66 -19.22 23.33
N GLU A 265 14.31 -20.36 23.16
CA GLU A 265 15.37 -20.83 24.05
C GLU A 265 16.45 -19.76 24.27
N GLY A 266 16.77 -19.47 25.52
CA GLY A 266 17.78 -18.48 25.91
C GLY A 266 17.29 -17.03 25.89
N THR A 267 15.99 -16.78 25.71
CA THR A 267 15.39 -15.43 25.71
C THR A 267 14.31 -15.23 26.78
N GLU A 268 14.16 -16.20 27.69
CA GLU A 268 13.06 -16.32 28.66
C GLU A 268 12.92 -15.09 29.57
N GLU A 269 14.03 -14.44 29.91
CA GLU A 269 14.05 -13.29 30.81
C GLU A 269 13.52 -12.00 30.14
N LYS A 270 13.82 -11.77 28.86
CA LYS A 270 13.56 -10.49 28.20
C LYS A 270 12.40 -10.54 27.20
N TYR A 271 12.22 -11.67 26.53
CA TYR A 271 11.28 -11.77 25.42
C TYR A 271 9.84 -11.44 25.80
N PRO A 272 9.25 -11.93 26.91
CA PRO A 272 7.87 -11.64 27.25
C PRO A 272 7.57 -10.14 27.38
N ASP A 273 8.46 -9.39 28.06
CA ASP A 273 8.33 -7.95 28.23
C ASP A 273 8.54 -7.18 26.91
N LEU A 274 9.56 -7.56 26.14
CA LEU A 274 9.83 -6.95 24.84
C LEU A 274 8.69 -7.20 23.84
N ARG A 275 8.14 -8.42 23.79
CA ARG A 275 6.98 -8.77 22.98
C ARG A 275 5.78 -7.90 23.35
N ARG A 276 5.48 -7.76 24.65
CA ARG A 276 4.39 -6.92 25.13
C ARG A 276 4.59 -5.47 24.72
N LEU A 277 5.75 -4.88 24.99
CA LEU A 277 6.06 -3.50 24.63
C LEU A 277 6.05 -3.26 23.12
N PHE A 278 6.52 -4.23 22.33
CA PHE A 278 6.48 -4.19 20.87
C PHE A 278 5.04 -4.09 20.37
N ILE A 279 4.18 -5.02 20.78
CA ILE A 279 2.77 -5.04 20.37
C ILE A 279 2.05 -3.76 20.85
N SER A 280 2.23 -3.36 22.12
CA SER A 280 1.64 -2.13 22.65
C SER A 280 2.10 -0.88 21.91
N SER A 281 3.38 -0.81 21.50
CA SER A 281 3.91 0.33 20.73
C SER A 281 3.31 0.42 19.33
N LEU A 282 2.93 -0.71 18.72
CA LEU A 282 2.29 -0.77 17.41
C LEU A 282 0.79 -0.51 17.49
N TYR A 283 0.16 -1.00 18.55
CA TYR A 283 -1.21 -0.73 18.92
C TYR A 283 -1.46 0.78 19.12
N ALA A 284 -0.59 1.45 19.89
CA ALA A 284 -0.73 2.87 20.23
C ALA A 284 -0.39 3.86 19.10
N ARG A 285 -0.18 3.38 17.86
CA ARG A 285 0.04 4.26 16.71
C ARG A 285 -1.30 4.84 16.26
N LYS A 286 -1.28 6.07 15.72
CA LYS A 286 -2.46 6.72 15.10
C LYS A 286 -3.23 5.80 14.14
N THR A 287 -2.49 5.03 13.36
CA THR A 287 -3.03 3.90 12.60
C THR A 287 -2.40 2.66 13.19
N SER A 288 -3.17 1.89 13.95
CA SER A 288 -2.66 0.74 14.70
C SER A 288 -2.16 -0.33 13.72
N GLU A 289 -0.95 -0.82 13.95
CA GLU A 289 -0.30 -1.84 13.12
C GLU A 289 -0.37 -3.20 13.80
N VAL A 290 -1.60 -3.70 13.98
CA VAL A 290 -1.92 -4.86 14.84
C VAL A 290 -1.94 -6.21 14.13
N GLU A 291 -1.98 -6.23 12.79
CA GLU A 291 -2.08 -7.45 11.97
C GLU A 291 -0.89 -7.64 11.02
N LEU A 292 -0.70 -8.89 10.59
CA LEU A 292 0.21 -9.28 9.51
C LEU A 292 -0.53 -9.53 8.21
N TRP A 293 -0.07 -8.88 7.15
CA TRP A 293 -0.57 -9.09 5.79
C TRP A 293 -0.23 -10.47 5.25
N PRO A 294 -1.00 -10.98 4.26
CA PRO A 294 -0.71 -12.27 3.62
C PRO A 294 0.74 -12.44 3.18
N SER A 295 1.36 -11.40 2.59
CA SER A 295 2.76 -11.40 2.17
C SER A 295 3.77 -11.52 3.32
N GLN A 296 3.39 -11.14 4.54
CA GLN A 296 4.29 -11.10 5.68
C GLN A 296 4.29 -12.38 6.50
N ARG A 297 3.22 -13.19 6.45
CA ARG A 297 2.96 -14.26 7.43
C ARG A 297 4.07 -15.30 7.50
N GLU A 298 4.44 -15.88 6.37
CA GLU A 298 5.49 -16.90 6.33
C GLU A 298 6.85 -16.32 6.77
N ALA A 299 7.23 -15.16 6.23
CA ALA A 299 8.48 -14.49 6.57
C ALA A 299 8.53 -14.09 8.05
N ALA A 300 7.41 -13.62 8.61
CA ALA A 300 7.28 -13.27 10.02
C ALA A 300 7.40 -14.49 10.92
N GLN A 301 6.74 -15.60 10.59
CA GLN A 301 6.84 -16.86 11.32
C GLN A 301 8.29 -17.35 11.34
N ARG A 302 8.94 -17.42 10.17
CA ARG A 302 10.36 -17.81 10.09
C ARG A 302 11.31 -16.81 10.73
N SER A 303 10.93 -15.53 10.81
CA SER A 303 11.71 -14.52 11.53
C SER A 303 11.77 -14.78 13.03
N THR A 304 10.89 -15.59 13.58
CA THR A 304 10.89 -15.96 15.01
C THR A 304 12.04 -16.89 15.39
N ASP A 305 12.55 -17.66 14.43
CA ASP A 305 13.75 -18.49 14.62
C ASP A 305 15.01 -17.65 14.42
N VAL A 306 15.81 -17.51 15.48
CA VAL A 306 17.06 -16.72 15.46
C VAL A 306 18.20 -17.41 14.72
N MET A 307 18.04 -18.68 14.32
CA MET A 307 19.04 -19.46 13.59
C MET A 307 18.74 -19.58 12.09
N ASP A 308 17.55 -19.18 11.63
CA ASP A 308 17.12 -19.37 10.25
C ASP A 308 17.55 -18.20 9.33
N ASP A 309 18.60 -18.36 8.53
CA ASP A 309 19.03 -17.36 7.54
C ASP A 309 18.01 -17.18 6.42
N LEU A 310 17.44 -15.99 6.22
CA LEU A 310 16.31 -15.80 5.32
C LEU A 310 16.67 -15.07 4.03
N VAL A 311 16.13 -15.55 2.91
CA VAL A 311 15.98 -14.76 1.69
C VAL A 311 14.50 -14.53 1.46
N VAL A 312 14.10 -13.26 1.40
CA VAL A 312 12.69 -12.84 1.38
C VAL A 312 12.44 -11.90 0.21
N ALA A 313 11.62 -12.35 -0.74
CA ALA A 313 11.19 -11.59 -1.91
C ALA A 313 9.74 -11.14 -1.76
N LEU A 314 9.52 -9.89 -1.31
CA LEU A 314 8.20 -9.29 -1.16
C LEU A 314 8.12 -7.99 -1.96
N PRO A 315 7.10 -7.77 -2.81
CA PRO A 315 6.94 -6.58 -3.60
C PRO A 315 7.07 -5.27 -2.82
N THR A 316 7.43 -4.18 -3.51
CA THR A 316 7.45 -2.84 -2.91
C THR A 316 6.12 -2.54 -2.21
N SER A 317 6.21 -1.98 -1.01
CA SER A 317 5.07 -1.71 -0.11
C SER A 317 4.36 -2.95 0.45
N ALA A 318 4.80 -4.19 0.19
CA ALA A 318 4.20 -5.41 0.76
C ALA A 318 4.70 -5.77 2.17
N GLY A 319 5.43 -4.86 2.83
CA GLY A 319 5.67 -4.95 4.27
C GLY A 319 6.99 -5.58 4.72
N LYS A 320 8.06 -5.53 3.89
CA LYS A 320 9.44 -5.98 4.22
C LYS A 320 9.94 -5.46 5.58
N THR A 321 9.61 -4.21 5.93
CA THR A 321 10.04 -3.60 7.20
C THR A 321 9.54 -4.36 8.42
N ARG A 322 8.31 -4.88 8.41
CA ARG A 322 7.76 -5.65 9.54
C ARG A 322 8.53 -6.94 9.77
N VAL A 323 8.97 -7.61 8.69
CA VAL A 323 9.82 -8.82 8.77
C VAL A 323 11.14 -8.48 9.45
N ALA A 324 11.80 -7.39 9.02
CA ALA A 324 13.04 -6.91 9.66
C ALA A 324 12.84 -6.56 11.15
N GLU A 325 11.73 -5.91 11.50
CA GLU A 325 11.39 -5.54 12.88
C GLU A 325 11.15 -6.78 13.75
N ILE A 326 10.47 -7.81 13.25
CA ILE A 326 10.27 -9.07 13.99
C ILE A 326 11.60 -9.76 14.21
N ALA A 327 12.43 -9.94 13.18
CA ALA A 327 13.76 -10.53 13.33
C ALA A 327 14.62 -9.75 14.35
N THR A 328 14.55 -8.42 14.31
CA THR A 328 15.25 -7.52 15.25
C THR A 328 14.76 -7.72 16.70
N LEU A 329 13.44 -7.82 16.91
CA LEU A 329 12.86 -8.08 18.22
C LEU A 329 13.42 -9.39 18.83
N MET A 330 13.46 -10.47 18.04
CA MET A 330 13.98 -11.76 18.50
C MET A 330 15.47 -11.69 18.87
N THR A 331 16.28 -11.02 18.05
CA THR A 331 17.72 -10.90 18.32
C THR A 331 18.00 -10.05 19.55
N LEU A 332 17.26 -8.96 19.75
CA LEU A 332 17.40 -8.11 20.93
C LEU A 332 16.98 -8.82 22.21
N SER A 333 16.01 -9.73 22.14
CA SER A 333 15.65 -10.57 23.30
C SER A 333 16.76 -11.54 23.71
N SER A 334 17.63 -11.94 22.78
CA SER A 334 18.86 -12.71 23.07
C SER A 334 20.04 -11.82 23.50
N ALA A 335 19.81 -10.53 23.79
CA ALA A 335 20.83 -9.55 24.18
C ALA A 335 21.98 -9.37 23.18
N ARG A 336 21.73 -9.61 21.88
CA ARG A 336 22.69 -9.39 20.80
C ARG A 336 22.35 -8.15 19.98
N ARG A 337 23.35 -7.57 19.33
CA ARG A 337 23.19 -6.35 18.53
C ARG A 337 22.72 -6.68 17.12
N VAL A 338 22.13 -5.69 16.45
CA VAL A 338 21.54 -5.81 15.11
C VAL A 338 22.18 -4.81 14.16
N LEU A 339 22.55 -5.28 12.97
CA LEU A 339 23.10 -4.48 11.90
C LEU A 339 22.18 -4.52 10.68
N ILE A 340 21.84 -3.36 10.13
CA ILE A 340 20.99 -3.24 8.95
C ILE A 340 21.77 -2.53 7.86
N VAL A 341 21.96 -3.19 6.72
CA VAL A 341 22.65 -2.66 5.57
C VAL A 341 21.61 -2.18 4.56
N THR A 342 21.70 -0.91 4.16
CA THR A 342 20.80 -0.29 3.18
C THR A 342 21.62 0.35 2.06
N PRO A 343 21.23 0.23 0.77
CA PRO A 343 22.07 0.63 -0.36
C PRO A 343 22.27 2.15 -0.51
N LEU A 344 21.32 2.96 -0.01
CA LEU A 344 21.31 4.42 -0.18
C LEU A 344 21.20 5.15 1.15
N ARG A 345 21.87 6.29 1.26
CA ARG A 345 21.79 7.19 2.44
C ARG A 345 20.36 7.64 2.75
N ALA A 346 19.55 7.92 1.72
CA ALA A 346 18.15 8.32 1.89
C ALA A 346 17.32 7.19 2.51
N LEU A 347 17.54 5.95 2.04
CA LEU A 347 16.91 4.76 2.58
C LEU A 347 17.40 4.48 4.01
N SER A 348 18.70 4.62 4.29
CA SER A 348 19.24 4.50 5.65
C SER A 348 18.55 5.47 6.62
N ALA A 349 18.36 6.73 6.23
CA ALA A 349 17.67 7.74 7.05
C ALA A 349 16.17 7.46 7.22
N GLN A 350 15.55 6.79 6.25
CA GLN A 350 14.16 6.34 6.36
C GLN A 350 14.05 5.15 7.34
N THR A 351 14.90 4.14 7.16
CA THR A 351 14.98 2.97 8.05
C THR A 351 15.30 3.39 9.48
N GLU A 352 16.19 4.36 9.69
CA GLU A 352 16.52 4.90 11.02
C GLU A 352 15.31 5.52 11.69
N ARG A 353 14.55 6.37 10.98
CA ARG A 353 13.32 6.96 11.50
C ARG A 353 12.29 5.89 11.86
N SER A 354 12.10 4.88 11.00
CA SER A 354 11.17 3.78 11.24
C SER A 354 11.57 2.95 12.47
N PHE A 355 12.81 2.49 12.52
CA PHE A 355 13.31 1.67 13.62
C PHE A 355 13.36 2.44 14.94
N ARG A 356 13.71 3.73 14.92
CA ARG A 356 13.66 4.57 16.12
C ARG A 356 12.24 4.69 16.66
N LYS A 357 11.24 4.84 15.79
CA LYS A 357 9.82 4.86 16.18
C LYS A 357 9.38 3.54 16.83
N THR A 358 9.91 2.41 16.37
CA THR A 358 9.53 1.07 16.88
C THR A 358 10.30 0.67 18.14
N PHE A 359 11.61 0.89 18.20
CA PHE A 359 12.48 0.30 19.24
C PHE A 359 12.93 1.27 20.33
N ALA A 360 12.88 2.60 20.11
CA ALA A 360 13.16 3.54 21.20
C ALA A 360 12.17 3.42 22.39
N PRO A 361 10.86 3.19 22.17
CA PRO A 361 9.93 2.92 23.28
C PRO A 361 10.24 1.63 24.06
N LEU A 362 10.94 0.68 23.45
CA LEU A 362 11.39 -0.57 24.08
C LEU A 362 12.71 -0.39 24.86
N GLY A 363 13.29 0.81 24.84
CA GLY A 363 14.54 1.14 25.53
C GLY A 363 15.80 0.96 24.70
N PHE A 364 15.70 0.63 23.41
CA PHE A 364 16.86 0.39 22.55
C PHE A 364 17.26 1.62 21.77
N SER A 365 18.58 1.79 21.61
CA SER A 365 19.12 2.91 20.85
C SER A 365 19.39 2.55 19.37
N VAL A 366 18.97 3.44 18.47
CA VAL A 366 19.19 3.33 17.02
C VAL A 366 20.19 4.38 16.59
N SER A 367 21.23 3.96 15.88
CA SER A 367 22.24 4.84 15.30
C SER A 367 22.49 4.52 13.83
N SER A 368 23.03 5.49 13.12
CA SER A 368 23.19 5.40 11.67
C SER A 368 24.56 5.85 11.19
N LEU A 369 25.07 5.15 10.18
CA LEU A 369 26.39 5.31 9.60
C LEU A 369 26.24 5.51 8.09
N TYR A 370 25.81 6.72 7.72
CA TYR A 370 25.69 7.14 6.33
C TYR A 370 26.24 8.57 6.18
N GLY A 371 27.29 8.80 5.38
CA GLY A 371 28.07 10.03 5.60
C GLY A 371 29.19 10.32 4.63
N ALA A 372 29.88 11.44 4.86
CA ALA A 372 31.16 11.76 4.23
C ALA A 372 32.21 10.68 4.56
N SER A 373 33.23 10.58 3.70
CA SER A 373 34.29 9.57 3.75
C SER A 373 35.08 9.57 5.07
N GLY A 374 35.50 8.38 5.51
CA GLY A 374 36.24 8.16 6.75
C GLY A 374 35.35 7.69 7.91
N LEU A 375 35.92 7.42 9.08
CA LEU A 375 35.19 7.19 10.33
C LEU A 375 35.41 8.40 11.26
N SER A 376 34.34 8.95 11.82
CA SER A 376 34.47 9.85 12.96
C SER A 376 34.64 9.04 14.25
N ALA A 377 35.23 9.62 15.29
CA ALA A 377 35.29 8.95 16.60
C ALA A 377 33.88 8.61 17.14
N GLY A 378 32.87 9.40 16.80
CA GLY A 378 31.47 9.11 17.12
C GLY A 378 30.88 7.96 16.30
N ASP A 379 31.37 7.72 15.08
CA ASP A 379 30.93 6.60 14.25
C ASP A 379 31.42 5.27 14.83
N GLU A 380 32.68 5.22 15.30
CA GLU A 380 33.25 4.04 15.95
C GLU A 380 32.59 3.75 17.30
N ASP A 381 32.35 4.78 18.11
CA ASP A 381 31.61 4.65 19.37
C ASP A 381 30.20 4.10 19.13
N ALA A 382 29.50 4.64 18.13
CA ALA A 382 28.18 4.14 17.75
C ALA A 382 28.23 2.67 17.30
N LEU A 383 29.24 2.28 16.52
CA LEU A 383 29.43 0.88 16.08
C LEU A 383 29.70 -0.10 17.21
N ARG A 384 30.20 0.33 18.37
CA ARG A 384 30.48 -0.55 19.50
C ARG A 384 29.38 -0.56 20.57
N THR A 385 28.73 0.57 20.78
CA THR A 385 27.85 0.76 21.95
C THR A 385 26.37 0.63 21.63
N ARG A 386 25.97 0.76 20.37
CA ARG A 386 24.56 0.84 19.97
C ARG A 386 24.02 -0.52 19.61
N GLU A 387 22.81 -0.79 20.08
CA GLU A 387 22.12 -2.07 19.92
C GLU A 387 21.59 -2.27 18.50
N ILE A 388 21.18 -1.19 17.83
CA ILE A 388 20.72 -1.21 16.43
C ILE A 388 21.55 -0.22 15.60
N ILE A 389 22.22 -0.74 14.59
CA ILE A 389 23.09 0.02 13.69
C ILE A 389 22.55 -0.07 12.26
N ILE A 390 22.42 1.08 11.59
CA ILE A 390 22.03 1.16 10.19
C ILE A 390 23.17 1.75 9.37
N ALA A 391 23.68 1.05 8.37
CA ALA A 391 24.85 1.48 7.61
C ALA A 391 24.65 1.37 6.09
N THR A 392 25.41 2.17 5.33
CA THR A 392 25.60 1.91 3.90
C THR A 392 26.73 0.90 3.68
N PRO A 393 26.74 0.16 2.56
CA PRO A 393 27.78 -0.83 2.28
C PRO A 393 29.19 -0.27 2.37
N GLU A 394 29.41 0.92 1.79
CA GLU A 394 30.74 1.54 1.72
C GLU A 394 31.25 1.95 3.11
N LYS A 395 30.36 2.44 3.98
CA LYS A 395 30.71 2.88 5.33
C LYS A 395 31.01 1.68 6.22
N LEU A 396 30.22 0.61 6.10
CA LEU A 396 30.45 -0.62 6.83
C LEU A 396 31.73 -1.33 6.37
N ASP A 397 31.96 -1.47 5.06
CA ASP A 397 33.19 -2.08 4.54
C ASP A 397 34.44 -1.30 4.98
N PHE A 398 34.38 0.04 4.98
CA PHE A 398 35.46 0.87 5.51
C PHE A 398 35.70 0.60 7.00
N ALA A 399 34.64 0.58 7.82
CA ALA A 399 34.75 0.32 9.26
C ALA A 399 35.36 -1.05 9.57
N LEU A 400 34.90 -2.10 8.88
CA LEU A 400 35.39 -3.47 9.08
C LEU A 400 36.82 -3.68 8.59
N ARG A 401 37.33 -2.83 7.68
CA ARG A 401 38.76 -2.82 7.31
C ARG A 401 39.62 -2.16 8.38
N SER A 402 39.08 -1.18 9.10
CA SER A 402 39.78 -0.50 10.19
C SER A 402 39.82 -1.37 11.44
N ASP A 403 38.69 -1.96 11.83
CA ASP A 403 38.61 -2.91 12.93
C ASP A 403 37.53 -3.99 12.65
N PRO A 404 37.94 -5.24 12.37
CA PRO A 404 37.01 -6.34 12.18
C PRO A 404 36.17 -6.66 13.42
N SER A 405 36.65 -6.37 14.64
CA SER A 405 35.98 -6.76 15.90
C SER A 405 34.69 -5.99 16.20
N LEU A 406 34.41 -4.93 15.43
CA LEU A 406 33.27 -4.03 15.63
C LEU A 406 31.90 -4.72 15.60
N ILE A 407 31.81 -5.90 14.99
CA ILE A 407 30.54 -6.63 14.80
C ILE A 407 30.54 -8.03 15.43
N ASP A 408 31.54 -8.38 16.25
CA ASP A 408 31.70 -9.75 16.81
C ASP A 408 30.50 -10.18 17.67
N ASP A 409 29.80 -9.23 18.29
CA ASP A 409 28.61 -9.42 19.14
C ASP A 409 27.29 -9.07 18.43
N VAL A 410 27.32 -8.87 17.11
CA VAL A 410 26.12 -8.71 16.27
C VAL A 410 25.54 -10.09 15.98
N GLY A 411 24.30 -10.32 16.42
CA GLY A 411 23.57 -11.57 16.21
C GLY A 411 22.69 -11.60 14.95
N LEU A 412 22.41 -10.45 14.34
CA LEU A 412 21.59 -10.35 13.13
C LEU A 412 22.15 -9.29 12.19
N ILE A 413 22.25 -9.66 10.91
CA ILE A 413 22.49 -8.75 9.79
C ILE A 413 21.29 -8.78 8.86
N VAL A 414 20.62 -7.64 8.69
CA VAL A 414 19.58 -7.45 7.68
C VAL A 414 20.20 -6.79 6.44
N LEU A 415 20.15 -7.48 5.31
CA LEU A 415 20.56 -6.97 4.01
C LEU A 415 19.32 -6.47 3.26
N ASP A 416 19.08 -5.16 3.24
CA ASP A 416 17.94 -4.58 2.54
C ASP A 416 18.27 -4.28 1.06
N GLU A 417 17.27 -4.41 0.21
CA GLU A 417 17.38 -4.33 -1.24
C GLU A 417 18.41 -5.30 -1.83
N GLY A 418 18.27 -6.60 -1.55
CA GLY A 418 19.13 -7.67 -2.05
C GLY A 418 19.31 -7.72 -3.58
N HIS A 419 18.39 -7.14 -4.37
CA HIS A 419 18.57 -6.92 -5.82
C HIS A 419 19.75 -6.01 -6.20
N MET A 420 20.37 -5.38 -5.21
CA MET A 420 21.60 -4.62 -5.37
C MET A 420 22.84 -5.54 -5.47
N ILE A 421 22.69 -6.85 -5.56
CA ILE A 421 23.75 -7.80 -5.93
C ILE A 421 23.69 -7.99 -7.45
N GLY A 422 24.81 -7.83 -8.16
CA GLY A 422 24.80 -7.68 -9.61
C GLY A 422 26.07 -7.05 -10.23
N PRO A 423 26.05 -6.81 -11.55
CA PRO A 423 27.26 -6.54 -12.33
C PRO A 423 27.78 -5.10 -12.30
N SER A 424 27.00 -4.12 -11.82
CA SER A 424 27.46 -2.72 -11.77
C SER A 424 28.48 -2.50 -10.66
N GLU A 425 29.29 -1.45 -10.76
CA GLU A 425 30.33 -1.14 -9.76
C GLU A 425 29.79 -1.03 -8.32
N ARG A 426 28.57 -0.50 -8.15
CA ARG A 426 27.92 -0.43 -6.84
C ARG A 426 27.42 -1.80 -6.38
N GLU A 427 26.87 -2.59 -7.29
CA GLU A 427 26.35 -3.91 -6.98
C GLU A 427 27.49 -4.88 -6.59
N ILE A 428 28.62 -4.82 -7.29
CA ILE A 428 29.85 -5.56 -6.94
C ILE A 428 30.35 -5.18 -5.54
N ARG A 429 30.26 -3.89 -5.15
CA ARG A 429 30.61 -3.46 -3.78
C ARG A 429 29.70 -4.09 -2.73
N TYR A 430 28.40 -4.16 -3.01
CA TYR A 430 27.43 -4.81 -2.14
C TYR A 430 27.74 -6.30 -1.99
N GLU A 431 27.94 -6.99 -3.12
CA GLU A 431 28.32 -8.41 -3.16
C GLU A 431 29.62 -8.69 -2.39
N THR A 432 30.65 -7.85 -2.57
CA THR A 432 31.94 -7.97 -1.87
C THR A 432 31.76 -7.85 -0.35
N LEU A 433 30.89 -6.95 0.11
CA LEU A 433 30.56 -6.82 1.53
C LEU A 433 29.85 -8.07 2.04
N VAL A 434 28.84 -8.57 1.34
CA VAL A 434 28.12 -9.79 1.73
C VAL A 434 29.08 -10.98 1.82
N GLN A 435 29.94 -11.18 0.82
CA GLN A 435 30.97 -12.22 0.83
C GLN A 435 31.92 -12.07 2.03
N ARG A 436 32.32 -10.83 2.37
CA ARG A 436 33.14 -10.59 3.55
C ARG A 436 32.43 -11.01 4.82
N LEU A 437 31.15 -10.65 4.98
CA LEU A 437 30.34 -10.96 6.17
C LEU A 437 30.18 -12.47 6.35
N LEU A 438 29.89 -13.20 5.26
CA LEU A 438 29.72 -14.66 5.25
C LEU A 438 31.02 -15.43 5.55
N ARG A 439 32.18 -14.85 5.28
CA ARG A 439 33.49 -15.53 5.44
C ARG A 439 34.24 -15.15 6.72
N ARG A 440 33.61 -14.42 7.63
CA ARG A 440 34.20 -14.13 8.94
C ARG A 440 34.20 -15.37 9.83
N ALA A 441 35.11 -15.40 10.79
CA ALA A 441 35.23 -16.52 11.73
C ALA A 441 33.99 -16.67 12.65
N ASP A 442 33.29 -15.56 12.90
CA ASP A 442 32.10 -15.44 13.74
C ASP A 442 30.79 -15.53 12.93
N ALA A 443 30.86 -15.87 11.64
CA ALA A 443 29.68 -15.91 10.77
C ALA A 443 28.62 -16.93 11.26
N ALA A 444 29.04 -18.07 11.81
CA ALA A 444 28.14 -19.10 12.34
C ALA A 444 27.40 -18.67 13.62
N GLU A 445 27.82 -17.58 14.26
CA GLU A 445 27.17 -17.07 15.48
C GLU A 445 26.10 -16.02 15.19
N ARG A 446 25.87 -15.67 13.92
CA ARG A 446 24.91 -14.63 13.54
C ARG A 446 24.03 -15.09 12.39
N ARG A 447 22.82 -14.51 12.36
CA ARG A 447 21.84 -14.70 11.31
C ARG A 447 21.93 -13.62 10.24
N ILE A 448 21.63 -13.96 9.00
CA ILE A 448 21.44 -13.05 7.87
C ILE A 448 19.99 -13.10 7.39
N VAL A 449 19.39 -11.93 7.21
CA VAL A 449 18.07 -11.77 6.59
C VAL A 449 18.21 -10.86 5.38
N CYS A 450 18.15 -11.43 4.18
CA CYS A 450 18.19 -10.74 2.91
C CYS A 450 16.77 -10.41 2.43
N LEU A 451 16.46 -9.11 2.31
CA LEU A 451 15.16 -8.61 1.90
C LEU A 451 15.27 -7.97 0.52
N SER A 452 14.40 -8.33 -0.42
CA SER A 452 14.35 -7.66 -1.71
C SER A 452 12.93 -7.55 -2.24
N ALA A 453 12.67 -6.51 -3.05
CA ALA A 453 11.41 -6.36 -3.75
C ALA A 453 11.30 -7.24 -5.00
N ILE A 454 12.44 -7.51 -5.62
CA ILE A 454 12.60 -8.24 -6.87
C ILE A 454 13.83 -9.10 -6.68
N LEU A 455 13.72 -10.40 -6.93
CA LEU A 455 14.87 -11.28 -7.04
C LEU A 455 14.79 -11.98 -8.40
N PRO A 456 15.92 -12.49 -8.91
CA PRO A 456 15.87 -13.38 -10.07
C PRO A 456 15.02 -14.62 -9.78
N SER A 457 14.76 -15.42 -10.81
CA SER A 457 13.97 -16.65 -10.72
C SER A 457 14.78 -17.85 -11.22
N GLY A 458 14.38 -19.06 -10.79
CA GLY A 458 15.09 -20.29 -11.13
C GLY A 458 16.47 -20.36 -10.46
N ASP A 459 17.42 -20.99 -11.14
CA ASP A 459 18.76 -21.31 -10.64
C ASP A 459 19.49 -20.12 -9.98
N GLU A 460 19.34 -18.90 -10.51
CA GLU A 460 19.98 -17.70 -9.94
C GLU A 460 19.47 -17.35 -8.53
N LEU A 461 18.19 -17.61 -8.24
CA LEU A 461 17.64 -17.44 -6.90
C LEU A 461 18.08 -18.54 -5.96
N ASP A 462 18.14 -19.77 -6.47
CA ASP A 462 18.58 -20.93 -5.70
C ASP A 462 20.04 -20.76 -5.29
N ASP A 463 20.90 -20.29 -6.21
CA ASP A 463 22.30 -19.94 -5.96
C ASP A 463 22.43 -18.81 -4.93
N LEU A 464 21.63 -17.74 -5.04
CA LEU A 464 21.60 -16.65 -4.06
C LEU A 464 21.17 -17.16 -2.68
N THR A 465 20.17 -18.05 -2.63
CA THR A 465 19.64 -18.60 -1.39
C THR A 465 20.66 -19.52 -0.72
N ALA A 466 21.26 -20.43 -1.48
CA ALA A 466 22.34 -21.28 -1.00
C ALA A 466 23.53 -20.45 -0.50
N TRP A 467 23.91 -19.40 -1.22
CA TRP A 467 25.01 -18.53 -0.81
C TRP A 467 24.72 -17.80 0.51
N ILE A 468 23.53 -17.21 0.68
CA ILE A 468 23.15 -16.50 1.91
C ILE A 468 23.01 -17.48 3.10
N ARG A 469 22.49 -18.68 2.86
CA ARG A 469 22.32 -19.73 3.87
C ARG A 469 23.57 -20.57 4.11
N SER A 470 24.71 -20.23 3.49
CA SER A 470 25.95 -21.03 3.57
C SER A 470 25.73 -22.52 3.23
N ASP A 471 24.92 -22.80 2.20
CA ASP A 471 24.51 -24.12 1.72
C ASP A 471 23.65 -24.94 2.71
N GLU A 472 23.19 -24.35 3.82
CA GLU A 472 22.23 -25.00 4.73
C GLU A 472 20.83 -25.11 4.10
N PRO A 473 20.12 -26.24 4.29
CA PRO A 473 18.81 -26.46 3.69
C PRO A 473 17.80 -25.36 4.04
N GLY A 474 17.03 -24.90 3.06
CA GLY A 474 15.89 -24.02 3.26
C GLY A 474 15.54 -23.20 2.02
N GLU A 475 14.25 -22.92 1.86
CA GLU A 475 13.71 -22.25 0.67
C GLU A 475 13.66 -20.73 0.86
N PRO A 476 13.69 -19.93 -0.22
CA PRO A 476 13.39 -18.50 -0.14
C PRO A 476 11.90 -18.28 0.11
N VAL A 477 11.56 -17.25 0.90
CA VAL A 477 10.16 -16.83 1.07
C VAL A 477 9.79 -15.89 -0.06
N ARG A 478 8.76 -16.24 -0.85
CA ARG A 478 8.28 -15.42 -1.97
C ARG A 478 6.78 -15.18 -1.86
N SER A 479 6.36 -13.96 -2.17
CA SER A 479 4.94 -13.64 -2.30
C SER A 479 4.74 -12.61 -3.39
N ASP A 480 3.86 -12.88 -4.35
CA ASP A 480 3.45 -11.90 -5.36
C ASP A 480 2.29 -11.01 -4.90
N TRP A 481 1.81 -11.21 -3.67
CA TRP A 481 0.72 -10.43 -3.10
C TRP A 481 1.13 -8.95 -2.97
N ARG A 482 0.21 -8.07 -3.35
CA ARG A 482 0.38 -6.61 -3.24
C ARG A 482 -0.77 -5.99 -2.45
N PRO A 483 -0.49 -4.99 -1.61
CA PRO A 483 -1.51 -4.30 -0.82
C PRO A 483 -2.44 -3.43 -1.68
N THR A 484 -2.07 -3.15 -2.93
CA THR A 484 -2.86 -2.35 -3.88
C THR A 484 -2.91 -3.05 -5.22
N ARG A 485 -4.05 -2.98 -5.90
CA ARG A 485 -4.19 -3.53 -7.26
C ARG A 485 -3.31 -2.75 -8.23
N GLN A 486 -2.63 -3.43 -9.14
CA GLN A 486 -1.94 -2.78 -10.25
C GLN A 486 -2.77 -2.93 -11.51
N ARG A 487 -2.93 -1.82 -12.22
CA ARG A 487 -3.68 -1.78 -13.47
C ARG A 487 -2.80 -1.21 -14.57
N PHE A 488 -2.58 -2.00 -15.62
CA PHE A 488 -1.82 -1.56 -16.78
C PHE A 488 -2.77 -1.00 -17.83
N GLY A 489 -2.43 0.15 -18.38
CA GLY A 489 -3.25 0.88 -19.34
C GLY A 489 -2.44 1.51 -20.46
N ALA A 490 -3.15 2.21 -21.34
CA ALA A 490 -2.60 2.81 -22.55
C ALA A 490 -3.36 4.11 -22.89
N LEU A 491 -2.63 5.21 -23.02
CA LEU A 491 -3.18 6.49 -23.48
C LEU A 491 -2.78 6.72 -24.93
N SER A 492 -3.75 6.67 -25.85
CA SER A 492 -3.50 6.73 -27.30
C SER A 492 -4.11 8.00 -27.90
N TRP A 493 -3.26 8.83 -28.53
CA TRP A 493 -3.71 10.01 -29.27
C TRP A 493 -4.37 9.62 -30.60
N ARG A 494 -5.55 10.17 -30.87
CA ARG A 494 -6.35 9.92 -32.08
C ARG A 494 -6.42 11.13 -33.01
N GLY A 495 -5.57 12.14 -32.78
CA GLY A 495 -5.49 13.36 -33.59
C GLY A 495 -6.22 14.56 -32.97
N LYS A 496 -7.41 14.34 -32.38
CA LYS A 496 -8.21 15.39 -31.72
C LYS A 496 -8.38 15.21 -30.22
N ASP A 497 -8.13 14.01 -29.74
CA ASP A 497 -8.25 13.65 -28.35
C ASP A 497 -7.41 12.38 -28.06
N ALA A 498 -7.35 12.00 -26.80
CA ALA A 498 -6.73 10.77 -26.34
C ALA A 498 -7.76 9.83 -25.72
N LEU A 499 -7.65 8.55 -26.06
CA LEU A 499 -8.37 7.46 -25.43
C LEU A 499 -7.50 6.85 -24.33
N LEU A 500 -7.96 6.87 -23.07
CA LEU A 500 -7.31 6.19 -21.97
C LEU A 500 -7.93 4.80 -21.81
N ARG A 501 -7.17 3.75 -22.14
CA ARG A 501 -7.52 2.37 -21.81
C ARG A 501 -6.89 1.99 -20.48
N LEU A 502 -7.64 1.22 -19.72
CA LEU A 502 -7.36 0.77 -18.36
C LEU A 502 -7.06 -0.74 -18.31
N ASP A 503 -6.75 -1.30 -19.48
CA ASP A 503 -6.25 -2.65 -19.70
C ASP A 503 -5.25 -2.64 -20.88
N LEU A 504 -4.50 -3.73 -21.01
CA LEU A 504 -3.63 -4.00 -22.15
C LEU A 504 -4.41 -4.47 -23.39
N ASP A 505 -5.58 -5.06 -23.16
CA ASP A 505 -6.44 -5.58 -24.20
C ASP A 505 -7.36 -4.51 -24.80
N ASP A 506 -7.74 -4.72 -26.06
CA ASP A 506 -8.61 -3.81 -26.79
C ASP A 506 -10.06 -3.82 -26.29
N ASP A 507 -10.43 -4.92 -25.64
CA ASP A 507 -11.70 -5.09 -24.96
C ASP A 507 -11.60 -4.66 -23.48
N GLY A 508 -10.62 -3.80 -23.15
CA GLY A 508 -10.30 -3.20 -21.84
C GLY A 508 -11.13 -1.94 -21.49
N PRO A 509 -11.36 -1.61 -20.20
CA PRO A 509 -12.20 -0.46 -19.85
C PRO A 509 -11.53 0.81 -20.37
N PHE A 510 -12.29 1.82 -20.76
CA PHE A 510 -11.72 3.05 -21.32
C PHE A 510 -12.45 4.31 -20.90
N LEU A 511 -11.70 5.41 -20.84
CA LEU A 511 -12.21 6.77 -20.80
C LEU A 511 -11.98 7.42 -22.16
N ASP A 512 -13.09 7.74 -22.84
CA ASP A 512 -13.07 8.46 -24.10
C ASP A 512 -12.76 9.93 -23.88
N LYS A 513 -12.04 10.56 -24.81
CA LYS A 513 -11.69 11.99 -24.74
C LYS A 513 -11.00 12.41 -23.44
N PHE A 514 -10.23 11.51 -22.83
CA PHE A 514 -9.56 11.76 -21.55
C PHE A 514 -8.64 12.98 -21.61
N VAL A 515 -7.92 13.18 -22.72
CA VAL A 515 -7.22 14.44 -23.02
C VAL A 515 -7.77 14.98 -24.33
N VAL A 516 -8.23 16.23 -24.35
CA VAL A 516 -8.77 16.88 -25.56
C VAL A 516 -7.75 17.87 -26.16
N GLU A 517 -7.73 17.97 -27.49
CA GLU A 517 -6.93 18.98 -28.21
C GLU A 517 -7.23 20.38 -27.69
N LYS A 518 -6.18 21.09 -27.26
CA LYS A 518 -6.27 22.50 -26.90
C LYS A 518 -5.95 23.34 -28.14
N PRO A 519 -6.83 24.25 -28.56
CA PRO A 519 -6.61 25.09 -29.73
C PRO A 519 -5.40 25.99 -29.54
N ALA A 520 -4.77 26.41 -30.65
CA ALA A 520 -3.62 27.29 -30.60
C ALA A 520 -4.01 28.65 -29.99
N ARG A 521 -3.20 29.15 -29.06
CA ARG A 521 -3.38 30.43 -28.36
C ARG A 521 -2.28 31.43 -28.72
N GLY A 522 -2.64 32.71 -28.78
CA GLY A 522 -1.69 33.80 -29.00
C GLY A 522 -1.04 33.74 -30.39
N ARG A 523 0.29 33.71 -30.43
CA ARG A 523 1.10 33.67 -31.68
C ARG A 523 1.36 32.26 -32.21
N GLU A 524 0.80 31.23 -31.58
CA GLU A 524 0.98 29.85 -32.00
C GLU A 524 -0.03 29.46 -33.09
N ASN A 525 0.38 28.57 -34.01
CA ASN A 525 -0.42 28.19 -35.18
C ASN A 525 -0.88 26.72 -35.10
N LYS A 526 -0.30 25.94 -34.17
CA LYS A 526 -0.55 24.50 -34.02
C LYS A 526 -1.24 24.22 -32.69
N PRO A 527 -2.19 23.30 -32.64
CA PRO A 527 -2.80 22.89 -31.37
C PRO A 527 -1.82 22.09 -30.50
N TYR A 528 -2.23 21.81 -29.26
CA TYR A 528 -1.55 20.91 -28.33
C TYR A 528 -2.47 19.73 -27.97
N PRO A 529 -1.93 18.55 -27.58
CA PRO A 529 -0.53 18.16 -27.56
C PRO A 529 0.10 18.01 -28.97
N ARG A 530 1.44 18.11 -29.04
CA ARG A 530 2.21 18.06 -30.31
C ARG A 530 3.19 16.89 -30.41
N LYS A 531 3.46 16.26 -29.27
CA LYS A 531 4.45 15.21 -29.07
C LYS A 531 4.13 14.46 -27.79
N ASN A 532 4.81 13.34 -27.59
CA ASN A 532 4.54 12.45 -26.46
C ASN A 532 4.72 13.10 -25.09
N SER A 533 5.74 13.96 -24.92
CA SER A 533 5.96 14.66 -23.64
C SER A 533 4.84 15.65 -23.32
N HIS A 534 4.26 16.31 -24.33
CA HIS A 534 3.08 17.17 -24.11
C HIS A 534 1.89 16.32 -23.69
N LEU A 535 1.60 15.23 -24.41
CA LEU A 535 0.48 14.34 -24.05
C LEU A 535 0.61 13.80 -22.62
N ALA A 536 1.82 13.42 -22.20
CA ALA A 536 2.09 12.98 -20.83
C ALA A 536 1.82 14.09 -19.80
N LEU A 537 2.19 15.34 -20.09
CA LEU A 537 1.88 16.47 -19.21
C LEU A 537 0.38 16.75 -19.13
N PHE A 538 -0.33 16.82 -20.26
CA PHE A 538 -1.78 17.01 -20.23
C PHE A 538 -2.48 15.88 -19.46
N ALA A 539 -2.09 14.62 -19.67
CA ALA A 539 -2.63 13.49 -18.92
C ALA A 539 -2.34 13.60 -17.41
N ALA A 540 -1.14 14.05 -17.02
CA ALA A 540 -0.80 14.25 -15.61
C ALA A 540 -1.68 15.32 -14.95
N TRP A 541 -2.07 16.37 -15.69
CA TRP A 541 -3.01 17.38 -15.20
C TRP A 541 -4.44 16.83 -15.05
N GLU A 542 -4.92 16.03 -16.00
CA GLU A 542 -6.24 15.38 -15.91
C GLU A 542 -6.32 14.41 -14.73
N PHE A 543 -5.22 13.73 -14.38
CA PHE A 543 -5.17 12.94 -13.15
C PHE A 543 -5.05 13.80 -11.89
N ALA A 544 -4.23 14.86 -11.92
CA ALA A 544 -4.07 15.75 -10.77
C ALA A 544 -5.35 16.52 -10.42
N SER A 545 -6.18 16.87 -11.40
CA SER A 545 -7.50 17.49 -11.16
C SER A 545 -8.47 16.54 -10.46
N GLN A 546 -8.29 15.22 -10.61
CA GLN A 546 -9.01 14.17 -9.87
C GLN A 546 -8.36 13.86 -8.50
N GLY A 547 -7.47 14.72 -8.00
CA GLY A 547 -6.75 14.51 -6.75
C GLY A 547 -5.65 13.43 -6.80
N LYS A 548 -5.37 12.84 -7.97
CA LYS A 548 -4.40 11.75 -8.10
C LYS A 548 -2.99 12.29 -8.31
N ARG A 549 -2.09 11.93 -7.39
CA ARG A 549 -0.66 12.15 -7.60
C ARG A 549 -0.16 11.35 -8.80
N THR A 550 0.58 12.01 -9.68
CA THR A 550 1.08 11.41 -10.92
C THR A 550 2.61 11.47 -11.01
N LEU A 551 3.23 10.33 -11.31
CA LEU A 551 4.64 10.18 -11.61
C LEU A 551 4.84 9.98 -13.11
N ILE A 552 5.57 10.88 -13.77
CA ILE A 552 6.04 10.72 -15.15
C ILE A 552 7.43 10.10 -15.11
N PHE A 553 7.52 8.85 -15.54
CA PHE A 553 8.79 8.14 -15.65
C PHE A 553 9.52 8.51 -16.93
N SER A 554 10.69 9.11 -16.78
CA SER A 554 11.62 9.41 -17.85
C SER A 554 12.73 8.37 -17.89
N THR A 555 13.00 7.78 -19.06
CA THR A 555 14.06 6.76 -19.19
C THR A 555 15.47 7.35 -19.11
N GLN A 556 15.60 8.68 -19.21
CA GLN A 556 16.87 9.41 -19.17
C GLN A 556 16.78 10.64 -18.25
N ALA A 557 17.83 10.88 -17.46
CA ALA A 557 17.88 12.01 -16.53
C ALA A 557 17.94 13.39 -17.21
N ASN A 558 18.60 13.50 -18.37
CA ASN A 558 18.63 14.75 -19.16
C ASN A 558 17.25 15.15 -19.73
N TRP A 559 16.31 14.21 -19.85
CA TRP A 559 14.95 14.52 -20.32
C TRP A 559 14.06 15.07 -19.20
N VAL A 560 14.40 14.82 -17.93
CA VAL A 560 13.59 15.25 -16.78
C VAL A 560 13.54 16.78 -16.72
N GLU A 561 14.67 17.48 -16.84
CA GLU A 561 14.72 18.95 -16.87
C GLU A 561 13.95 19.56 -18.06
N SER A 562 13.88 18.84 -19.19
CA SER A 562 13.11 19.27 -20.36
C SER A 562 11.60 19.30 -20.07
N TYR A 563 11.10 18.39 -19.22
CA TYR A 563 9.72 18.49 -18.73
C TYR A 563 9.52 19.74 -17.87
N GLY A 564 10.46 20.06 -16.96
CA GLY A 564 10.40 21.28 -16.15
C GLY A 564 10.27 22.55 -17.00
N LYS A 565 11.09 22.67 -18.06
CA LYS A 565 11.00 23.79 -19.02
C LYS A 565 9.65 23.82 -19.75
N GLN A 566 9.16 22.66 -20.20
CA GLN A 566 7.89 22.54 -20.91
C GLN A 566 6.69 22.93 -20.03
N VAL A 567 6.68 22.49 -18.77
CA VAL A 567 5.65 22.83 -17.79
C VAL A 567 5.58 24.35 -17.60
N VAL A 568 6.72 24.98 -17.31
CA VAL A 568 6.77 26.43 -17.07
C VAL A 568 6.28 27.21 -18.30
N ASP A 569 6.66 26.79 -19.52
CA ASP A 569 6.19 27.41 -20.76
C ASP A 569 4.68 27.21 -20.98
N LEU A 570 4.17 26.00 -20.78
CA LEU A 570 2.75 25.67 -20.94
C LEU A 570 1.88 26.42 -19.93
N CYS A 571 2.32 26.55 -18.68
CA CYS A 571 1.62 27.34 -17.65
C CYS A 571 1.63 28.84 -17.98
N LYS A 572 2.80 29.40 -18.35
CA LYS A 572 2.91 30.81 -18.76
C LYS A 572 2.01 31.17 -19.95
N ARG A 573 1.75 30.21 -20.83
CA ARG A 573 0.87 30.37 -22.01
C ARG A 573 -0.60 30.03 -21.74
N GLY A 574 -0.93 29.60 -20.51
CA GLY A 574 -2.28 29.25 -20.08
C GLY A 574 -2.81 27.94 -20.66
N TYR A 575 -1.95 27.03 -21.13
CA TYR A 575 -2.40 25.69 -21.54
C TYR A 575 -2.60 24.74 -20.36
N LEU A 576 -1.88 24.99 -19.26
CA LEU A 576 -1.93 24.24 -18.01
C LEU A 576 -2.07 25.22 -16.86
N ASP A 577 -2.93 24.91 -15.89
CA ASP A 577 -3.07 25.72 -14.69
C ASP A 577 -2.02 25.34 -13.64
N SER A 578 -1.80 26.18 -12.63
CA SER A 578 -0.95 25.78 -11.50
C SER A 578 -1.63 24.66 -10.72
N LEU A 579 -0.86 23.63 -10.34
CA LEU A 579 -1.34 22.56 -9.46
C LEU A 579 -1.07 22.84 -7.97
N LEU A 580 -0.39 23.96 -7.69
CA LEU A 580 -0.03 24.35 -6.33
C LEU A 580 -1.18 25.12 -5.69
N ASP A 581 -1.64 24.64 -4.54
CA ASP A 581 -2.73 25.26 -3.79
C ASP A 581 -2.24 26.48 -2.97
N ASP A 582 -1.04 26.39 -2.37
CA ASP A 582 -0.43 27.46 -1.57
C ASP A 582 1.09 27.60 -1.85
N GLU A 583 1.54 28.79 -2.24
CA GLU A 583 2.96 29.05 -2.50
C GLU A 583 3.82 29.11 -1.23
N ALA A 584 3.22 29.42 -0.06
CA ALA A 584 3.97 29.45 1.20
C ALA A 584 4.52 28.07 1.58
N SER A 585 3.79 26.99 1.23
CA SER A 585 4.22 25.61 1.49
C SER A 585 5.57 25.24 0.85
N ILE A 586 5.97 25.90 -0.25
CA ILE A 586 7.21 25.59 -0.97
C ILE A 586 8.35 26.58 -0.70
N ALA A 587 8.15 27.56 0.18
CA ALA A 587 9.07 28.68 0.37
C ALA A 587 10.49 28.22 0.70
N ARG A 588 10.63 27.22 1.58
CA ARG A 588 11.94 26.68 1.98
C ARG A 588 12.66 25.99 0.82
N ALA A 589 11.94 25.15 0.07
CA ALA A 589 12.49 24.47 -1.10
C ALA A 589 12.92 25.47 -2.19
N LEU A 590 12.16 26.56 -2.38
CA LEU A 590 12.54 27.64 -3.30
C LEU A 590 13.82 28.36 -2.84
N GLU A 591 13.96 28.68 -1.55
CA GLU A 591 15.15 29.33 -0.99
C GLU A 591 16.41 28.47 -1.22
N VAL A 592 16.36 27.21 -0.78
CA VAL A 592 17.47 26.24 -0.94
C VAL A 592 17.75 26.00 -2.43
N GLY A 593 16.72 25.86 -3.24
CA GLY A 593 16.87 25.67 -4.69
C GLY A 593 17.54 26.86 -5.36
N LYS A 594 17.16 28.10 -5.02
CA LYS A 594 17.77 29.32 -5.55
C LYS A 594 19.25 29.42 -5.17
N GLU A 595 19.60 29.09 -3.93
CA GLU A 595 20.98 29.12 -3.45
C GLU A 595 21.88 28.14 -4.21
N TRP A 596 21.42 26.90 -4.39
CA TRP A 596 22.26 25.82 -4.95
C TRP A 596 22.22 25.72 -6.47
N LEU A 597 21.10 26.06 -7.11
CA LEU A 597 20.85 25.85 -8.54
C LEU A 597 20.59 27.14 -9.32
N GLY A 598 20.17 28.22 -8.63
CA GLY A 598 19.70 29.45 -9.24
C GLY A 598 18.19 29.45 -9.54
N GLU A 599 17.59 30.65 -9.61
CA GLU A 599 16.13 30.83 -9.75
C GLU A 599 15.56 30.31 -11.08
N ASP A 600 16.32 30.45 -12.17
CA ASP A 600 15.90 30.03 -13.51
C ASP A 600 16.09 28.53 -13.78
N HIS A 601 16.67 27.80 -12.82
CA HIS A 601 16.87 26.37 -13.00
C HIS A 601 15.51 25.65 -13.14
N PRO A 602 15.33 24.74 -14.13
CA PRO A 602 14.04 24.12 -14.40
C PRO A 602 13.39 23.43 -13.19
N ALA A 603 14.22 22.82 -12.33
CA ALA A 603 13.75 22.16 -11.11
C ALA A 603 13.23 23.14 -10.03
N VAL A 604 13.73 24.38 -10.02
CA VAL A 604 13.29 25.43 -9.10
C VAL A 604 12.05 26.13 -9.67
N ALA A 605 12.10 26.49 -10.96
CA ALA A 605 11.00 27.18 -11.63
C ALA A 605 9.70 26.36 -11.69
N SER A 606 9.78 25.03 -11.81
CA SER A 606 8.60 24.16 -11.86
C SER A 606 7.91 23.95 -10.50
N LEU A 607 8.57 24.26 -9.38
CA LEU A 607 7.94 24.16 -8.06
C LEU A 607 6.74 25.12 -7.96
N LYS A 608 6.87 26.31 -8.54
CA LYS A 608 5.80 27.33 -8.59
C LYS A 608 4.55 26.87 -9.36
N THR A 609 4.65 25.79 -10.13
CA THR A 609 3.51 25.17 -10.85
C THR A 609 3.01 23.90 -10.17
N GLY A 610 3.56 23.53 -9.01
CA GLY A 610 3.21 22.30 -8.28
C GLY A 610 3.89 21.03 -8.82
N VAL A 611 5.00 21.16 -9.56
CA VAL A 611 5.69 20.06 -10.25
C VAL A 611 7.11 19.83 -9.72
N ALA A 612 7.37 18.61 -9.26
CA ALA A 612 8.69 18.16 -8.81
C ALA A 612 9.52 17.59 -9.97
N ILE A 613 10.73 18.11 -10.17
CA ILE A 613 11.75 17.53 -11.05
C ILE A 613 12.76 16.79 -10.17
N HIS A 614 12.88 15.47 -10.32
CA HIS A 614 13.70 14.65 -9.43
C HIS A 614 14.70 13.76 -10.19
N HIS A 615 16.00 13.94 -9.91
CA HIS A 615 17.07 13.04 -10.38
C HIS A 615 18.29 13.11 -9.46
N GLY A 616 19.12 12.06 -9.44
CA GLY A 616 20.25 11.92 -8.51
C GLY A 616 21.43 12.90 -8.73
N ARG A 617 21.33 13.81 -9.71
CA ARG A 617 22.33 14.88 -9.92
C ARG A 617 21.96 16.20 -9.24
N LEU A 618 20.77 16.28 -8.64
CA LEU A 618 20.37 17.45 -7.87
C LEU A 618 21.13 17.50 -6.53
N PRO A 619 21.45 18.70 -6.01
CA PRO A 619 22.09 18.87 -4.71
C PRO A 619 21.29 18.22 -3.58
N SER A 620 21.97 17.49 -2.69
CA SER A 620 21.31 16.80 -1.57
C SER A 620 20.47 17.70 -0.66
N PRO A 621 20.86 18.95 -0.36
CA PRO A 621 20.00 19.86 0.40
C PRO A 621 18.66 20.12 -0.28
N PHE A 622 18.67 20.35 -1.60
CA PHE A 622 17.45 20.58 -2.36
C PHE A 622 16.59 19.32 -2.49
N LEU A 623 17.22 18.16 -2.72
CA LEU A 623 16.49 16.87 -2.75
C LEU A 623 15.75 16.62 -1.43
N ARG A 624 16.38 16.88 -0.28
CA ARG A 624 15.73 16.72 1.02
C ARG A 624 14.44 17.54 1.15
N GLU A 625 14.48 18.81 0.76
CA GLU A 625 13.28 19.67 0.78
C GLU A 625 12.20 19.17 -0.18
N LEU A 626 12.61 18.74 -1.38
CA LEU A 626 11.69 18.18 -2.38
C LEU A 626 11.00 16.92 -1.85
N GLU A 627 11.75 16.04 -1.19
CA GLU A 627 11.24 14.79 -0.61
C GLU A 627 10.24 15.05 0.53
N ILE A 628 10.44 16.09 1.33
CA ILE A 628 9.49 16.51 2.37
C ILE A 628 8.16 16.92 1.72
N LEU A 629 8.21 17.85 0.76
CA LEU A 629 7.02 18.30 0.02
C LEU A 629 6.28 17.16 -0.69
N LEU A 630 7.05 16.18 -1.20
CA LEU A 630 6.48 14.97 -1.76
C LEU A 630 5.83 14.11 -0.68
N SER A 631 6.46 13.89 0.46
CA SER A 631 5.85 13.11 1.55
C SER A 631 4.54 13.75 2.07
N GLU A 632 4.46 15.08 2.09
CA GLU A 632 3.32 15.86 2.58
C GLU A 632 2.18 16.02 1.58
N GLY A 633 2.37 15.61 0.32
CA GLY A 633 1.32 15.70 -0.71
C GLY A 633 1.25 17.05 -1.44
N VAL A 634 2.08 18.03 -1.07
CA VAL A 634 2.06 19.39 -1.63
C VAL A 634 2.25 19.40 -3.16
N LEU A 635 3.18 18.58 -3.66
CA LEU A 635 3.45 18.47 -5.10
C LEU A 635 2.67 17.29 -5.71
N LYS A 636 1.78 17.58 -6.66
CA LYS A 636 0.85 16.61 -7.27
C LYS A 636 1.46 15.87 -8.46
N VAL A 637 2.42 16.47 -9.17
CA VAL A 637 3.08 15.86 -10.33
C VAL A 637 4.59 15.76 -10.11
N ILE A 638 5.14 14.58 -10.39
CA ILE A 638 6.56 14.27 -10.25
C ILE A 638 7.07 13.83 -11.61
N VAL A 639 8.21 14.37 -12.04
CA VAL A 639 8.96 13.86 -13.19
C VAL A 639 10.28 13.32 -12.70
N ALA A 640 10.58 12.06 -12.99
CA ALA A 640 11.77 11.42 -12.47
C ALA A 640 12.44 10.46 -13.44
N SER A 641 13.75 10.28 -13.26
CA SER A 641 14.58 9.32 -13.99
C SER A 641 14.66 7.95 -13.31
N PRO A 642 15.27 6.91 -13.91
CA PRO A 642 15.37 5.57 -13.34
C PRO A 642 16.18 5.54 -12.05
N THR A 643 17.05 6.51 -11.79
CA THR A 643 17.71 6.67 -10.47
C THR A 643 16.72 6.82 -9.31
N LEU A 644 15.44 7.09 -9.58
CA LEU A 644 14.36 7.03 -8.60
C LEU A 644 14.08 5.60 -8.10
N SER A 645 14.35 4.59 -8.93
CA SER A 645 14.04 3.19 -8.66
C SER A 645 14.86 2.59 -7.51
N GLN A 646 15.95 3.25 -7.10
CA GLN A 646 16.96 2.65 -6.22
C GLN A 646 16.86 3.01 -4.72
N GLY A 647 15.77 3.60 -4.23
CA GLY A 647 15.56 3.66 -2.76
C GLY A 647 14.95 4.94 -2.18
N LEU A 648 13.97 5.54 -2.85
CA LEU A 648 13.07 6.51 -2.20
C LEU A 648 11.62 6.03 -2.25
N ASN A 649 10.82 6.28 -1.22
CA ASN A 649 9.41 5.89 -1.19
C ASN A 649 8.51 6.89 -1.96
N LEU A 650 8.77 7.07 -3.26
CA LEU A 650 7.96 7.92 -4.14
C LEU A 650 6.84 7.12 -4.77
N ASN A 651 5.79 6.89 -3.98
CA ASN A 651 4.57 6.27 -4.47
C ASN A 651 3.66 7.34 -5.11
N ALA A 652 3.01 6.96 -6.19
CA ALA A 652 2.03 7.77 -6.90
C ALA A 652 0.82 6.92 -7.28
N ALA A 653 -0.37 7.50 -7.29
CA ALA A 653 -1.58 6.82 -7.76
C ALA A 653 -1.45 6.42 -9.24
N VAL A 654 -0.77 7.27 -10.03
CA VAL A 654 -0.59 7.07 -11.47
C VAL A 654 0.88 7.15 -11.87
N LEU A 655 1.32 6.17 -12.66
CA LEU A 655 2.61 6.14 -13.33
C LEU A 655 2.42 6.29 -14.84
N LEU A 656 2.86 7.41 -15.40
CA LEU A 656 2.90 7.64 -16.84
C LEU A 656 4.25 7.23 -17.40
N VAL A 657 4.24 6.43 -18.46
CA VAL A 657 5.43 5.89 -19.13
C VAL A 657 5.47 6.40 -20.57
N PRO A 658 6.13 7.54 -20.87
CA PRO A 658 6.17 8.09 -22.23
C PRO A 658 7.20 7.42 -23.14
N ALA A 659 8.15 6.65 -22.60
CA ALA A 659 9.18 5.98 -23.40
C ALA A 659 9.54 4.62 -22.77
N LEU A 660 9.83 3.64 -23.63
CA LEU A 660 10.22 2.27 -23.24
C LEU A 660 11.70 1.97 -23.50
N TYR A 661 12.44 2.94 -24.05
CA TYR A 661 13.81 2.77 -24.52
C TYR A 661 14.77 3.78 -23.87
N ARG A 662 16.00 3.36 -23.61
CA ARG A 662 17.14 4.16 -23.14
C ARG A 662 18.32 3.94 -24.08
N ALA A 663 18.86 5.02 -24.65
CA ALA A 663 19.99 4.95 -25.58
C ALA A 663 19.85 3.93 -26.73
N GLY A 664 18.62 3.66 -27.20
CA GLY A 664 18.32 2.69 -28.26
C GLY A 664 17.99 1.28 -27.77
N GLU A 665 18.26 0.96 -26.50
CA GLU A 665 17.95 -0.32 -25.88
C GLU A 665 16.62 -0.27 -25.14
N LYS A 666 15.88 -1.38 -25.14
CA LYS A 666 14.62 -1.50 -24.41
C LYS A 666 14.92 -1.66 -22.92
N ILE A 667 14.13 -1.03 -22.07
CA ILE A 667 14.23 -1.24 -20.62
C ILE A 667 13.93 -2.71 -20.30
N LYS A 668 14.70 -3.31 -19.38
CA LYS A 668 14.50 -4.69 -18.93
C LYS A 668 13.20 -4.83 -18.12
N GLY A 669 12.63 -6.04 -18.11
CA GLY A 669 11.41 -6.35 -17.37
C GLY A 669 11.53 -6.05 -15.87
N GLU A 670 12.62 -6.49 -15.23
CA GLU A 670 12.94 -6.24 -13.82
C GLU A 670 13.02 -4.74 -13.48
N GLU A 671 13.73 -3.96 -14.30
CA GLU A 671 13.85 -2.52 -14.12
C GLU A 671 12.47 -1.85 -14.21
N PHE A 672 11.66 -2.28 -15.19
CA PHE A 672 10.29 -1.79 -15.33
C PHE A 672 9.39 -2.21 -14.17
N ALA A 673 9.52 -3.44 -13.66
CA ALA A 673 8.77 -3.94 -12.49
C ALA A 673 9.05 -3.11 -11.23
N ASN A 674 10.30 -2.69 -11.01
CA ASN A 674 10.67 -1.82 -9.89
C ASN A 674 9.97 -0.45 -9.99
N VAL A 675 9.97 0.14 -11.20
CA VAL A 675 9.30 1.43 -11.45
C VAL A 675 7.79 1.28 -11.32
N ALA A 676 7.20 0.23 -11.91
CA ALA A 676 5.76 -0.06 -11.82
C ALA A 676 5.31 -0.30 -10.38
N GLY A 677 6.15 -0.90 -9.53
CA GLY A 677 5.92 -1.10 -8.10
C GLY A 677 5.70 0.17 -7.28
N ARG A 678 5.94 1.36 -7.86
CA ARG A 678 5.69 2.68 -7.26
C ARG A 678 4.29 3.22 -7.54
N ALA A 679 3.56 2.56 -8.44
CA ALA A 679 2.17 2.88 -8.69
C ALA A 679 1.29 2.22 -7.63
N GLY A 680 0.52 3.04 -6.92
CA GLY A 680 -0.33 2.63 -5.81
C GLY A 680 0.40 2.70 -4.46
N ARG A 681 -0.10 3.54 -3.56
CA ARG A 681 0.35 3.66 -2.17
C ARG A 681 -0.60 2.91 -1.25
N ALA A 682 -0.07 1.96 -0.48
CA ALA A 682 -0.83 1.28 0.57
C ALA A 682 -1.47 2.31 1.52
N PHE A 683 -2.73 2.05 1.91
CA PHE A 683 -3.55 2.91 2.78
C PHE A 683 -3.93 4.28 2.19
N VAL A 684 -3.68 4.50 0.90
CA VAL A 684 -4.07 5.75 0.24
C VAL A 684 -4.76 5.47 -1.07
N ASP A 685 -4.15 4.66 -1.92
CA ASP A 685 -4.70 4.33 -3.23
C ASP A 685 -5.39 2.96 -3.18
N VAL A 686 -6.52 2.86 -3.87
CA VAL A 686 -7.22 1.59 -4.11
C VAL A 686 -6.56 0.80 -5.26
N GLU A 687 -6.02 1.52 -6.25
CA GLU A 687 -5.30 0.95 -7.38
C GLU A 687 -4.14 1.87 -7.82
N GLY A 688 -3.05 1.26 -8.27
CA GLY A 688 -1.95 1.93 -8.96
C GLY A 688 -2.11 1.78 -10.47
N LEU A 689 -2.28 2.90 -11.18
CA LEU A 689 -2.49 2.91 -12.63
C LEU A 689 -1.17 3.16 -13.37
N ILE A 690 -0.74 2.21 -14.20
CA ILE A 690 0.48 2.31 -15.02
C ILE A 690 0.11 2.46 -16.49
N VAL A 691 0.37 3.63 -17.09
CA VAL A 691 -0.12 3.97 -18.43
C VAL A 691 1.02 4.27 -19.38
N HIS A 692 1.09 3.51 -20.49
CA HIS A 692 1.95 3.88 -21.60
C HIS A 692 1.34 5.02 -22.41
N VAL A 693 2.07 6.12 -22.56
CA VAL A 693 1.63 7.30 -23.31
C VAL A 693 2.09 7.21 -24.76
N MET A 694 1.14 7.31 -25.70
CA MET A 694 1.36 7.09 -27.13
C MET A 694 0.73 8.20 -27.97
N PHE A 695 1.54 9.16 -28.39
CA PHE A 695 1.14 10.23 -29.31
C PHE A 695 1.22 9.80 -30.79
N ASP A 696 2.16 8.92 -31.12
CA ASP A 696 2.42 8.42 -32.47
C ASP A 696 2.75 6.93 -32.48
N ARG A 697 2.74 6.32 -33.67
CA ARG A 697 3.11 4.90 -33.88
C ARG A 697 2.38 3.94 -32.93
N ILE A 698 1.08 4.17 -32.73
CA ILE A 698 0.27 3.54 -31.69
C ILE A 698 0.38 2.02 -31.72
N ASP A 699 0.20 1.39 -32.89
CA ASP A 699 0.21 -0.07 -33.01
C ASP A 699 1.55 -0.70 -32.62
N TRP A 700 2.66 -0.09 -33.03
CA TRP A 700 3.99 -0.58 -32.69
C TRP A 700 4.27 -0.40 -31.19
N ARG A 701 4.00 0.79 -30.64
CA ARG A 701 4.20 1.08 -29.22
C ARG A 701 3.36 0.17 -28.33
N LYS A 702 2.14 -0.13 -28.73
CA LYS A 702 1.24 -1.03 -28.01
C LYS A 702 1.76 -2.47 -27.96
N ARG A 703 2.31 -2.98 -29.07
CA ARG A 703 2.96 -4.30 -29.09
C ARG A 703 4.18 -4.33 -28.17
N GLU A 704 5.01 -3.29 -28.20
CA GLU A 704 6.19 -3.20 -27.33
C GLU A 704 5.81 -3.09 -25.86
N TRP A 705 4.72 -2.39 -25.56
CA TRP A 705 4.16 -2.26 -24.23
C TRP A 705 3.71 -3.62 -23.67
N ARG A 706 2.89 -4.35 -24.42
CA ARG A 706 2.45 -5.70 -24.03
C ARG A 706 3.62 -6.63 -23.74
N ARG A 707 4.65 -6.61 -24.59
CA ARG A 707 5.88 -7.40 -24.37
C ARG A 707 6.64 -7.00 -23.11
N LEU A 708 6.75 -5.69 -22.84
CA LEU A 708 7.45 -5.22 -21.64
C LEU A 708 6.70 -5.62 -20.37
N VAL A 709 5.38 -5.42 -20.34
CA VAL A 709 4.56 -5.81 -19.18
C VAL A 709 4.60 -7.33 -18.97
N ALA A 710 4.55 -8.12 -20.04
CA ALA A 710 4.71 -9.57 -19.95
C ALA A 710 6.07 -9.97 -19.36
N SER A 711 7.16 -9.34 -19.79
CA SER A 711 8.51 -9.61 -19.25
C SER A 711 8.76 -9.13 -17.82
N ALA A 712 7.85 -8.32 -17.26
CA ALA A 712 7.97 -7.77 -15.91
C ALA A 712 7.16 -8.54 -14.88
N LYS A 713 6.36 -9.52 -15.31
CA LYS A 713 5.74 -10.49 -14.42
C LYS A 713 6.76 -11.58 -14.14
N PRO A 714 6.94 -12.02 -12.88
CA PRO A 714 7.76 -13.19 -12.59
C PRO A 714 7.23 -14.38 -13.38
N GLU A 715 8.12 -15.18 -13.96
CA GLU A 715 7.72 -16.47 -14.53
C GLU A 715 7.15 -17.35 -13.40
N PRO A 716 6.03 -18.06 -13.66
CA PRO A 716 5.30 -18.83 -12.65
C PRO A 716 6.10 -19.99 -12.08
#